data_AF-A0A957U737-F1
#
_entry.id   AF-A0A957U737-F1
#
_cell.length_a   1.000
_cell.length_b   1.000
_cell.length_c   1.000
_cell.angle_alpha   90.00
_cell.angle_beta   90.00
_cell.angle_gamma   90.00
#
_symmetry.space_group_name_H-M   'P 1'
#
loop_
_entity.id
_entity.type
_entity.pdbx_description
1 polymer ?
#
loop_
_entity_poly.entity_id
_entity_poly.type
_entity_poly.pdbx_seq_one_letter_code
_entity_poly.pdbx_strand_id
1 'polypeptide(L)'
;MRLLWPKLLLAFCAALVAFPLQSAPLHAAEDAPAAVAVIINEIHYDPSPAANLLEFVEFYNPTGQAISLDGWALDGGIEYTFPVGAVIQPRGYLVVAVEPGTLNRSYGVSAFGPWQGRLGNDGDDIILRDSRAQEIDRVAYGVGFPWPVTGYTVERSIGLITPDADNTVPGAWRAGPPTPGRANAMLTGNPPPFVDAVAHQPVAPTSRDTVTVSAHVTDADGISTVRLWLQAVAPGSYVRLTDPAYATAWVPYVMQPAGDDRYTVTLPAALVRNRYLLRYRVEAIDRGGRSVMTPAAEDPQPNFALFVYDGVPTWNGAVNPWAPGSALAQVNTFDFARMRSLPAYHLIAANSDVADAQFIPNSNYFEGYMGSDYRWRGTLVYDGIVYDHIGFRARGQAYRYGTGKNKWKFNFLPGHRFQARDAYGAPYPVEWDKLNLAGGMQHVNRGYRGEHGMFEALSMRVFAMAGVPAPATHFVQFRVIDESYETASTQYESDFWGLYLAVEEVDGRFLQARDLPDGNLYKMNGGTGDLQNLGFGQPADRSDLDAFMATYTWGNPGDAWWQSTFDLAGYYRFHAVLQAVHHYDVNEGKNYFYFRDPTSGKWSIWPWDTDLTWADTFAGDGNEPFRDRVLAKPLFYRDYLNSLREIRDLLFNPEQMNLLVDEVAATINTPVDGLAMVDADRAMWDYNPILTSRYVSEERTRWGKFYADVPTRDFAGMVQYMKSWAAGRATWIDGLILTDRAMPNTPTLQYSGPAGYPADQLVFAPSAYSDPQGPATFAAIQWRAANVAWPGLPGYVAGQPNRYEME
;
A
#
# COMPACT_ATOMS: atom_id res chain seq x y z
N MET A 1 0.86 31.61 -12.02
CA MET A 1 -0.61 31.44 -12.18
C MET A 1 -0.87 30.23 -13.05
N ARG A 2 -1.05 29.07 -12.41
CA ARG A 2 -1.64 27.84 -12.95
C ARG A 2 -2.52 27.34 -11.80
N LEU A 3 -3.83 27.23 -12.04
CA LEU A 3 -4.82 26.83 -11.05
C LEU A 3 -4.86 25.30 -11.00
N LEU A 4 -4.61 24.75 -9.80
CA LEU A 4 -4.86 23.35 -9.45
C LEU A 4 -6.17 23.31 -8.68
N TRP A 5 -7.13 22.53 -9.15
CA TRP A 5 -8.34 22.15 -8.41
C TRP A 5 -8.11 20.80 -7.73
N PRO A 6 -8.33 20.67 -6.41
CA PRO A 6 -8.50 19.37 -5.78
C PRO A 6 -9.97 18.97 -5.74
N LYS A 7 -10.25 17.72 -6.16
CA LYS A 7 -11.53 17.03 -5.94
C LYS A 7 -11.66 16.72 -4.44
N LEU A 8 -12.61 17.37 -3.76
CA LEU A 8 -13.05 17.04 -2.40
C LEU A 8 -14.50 16.53 -2.50
N LEU A 9 -14.70 15.24 -2.25
CA LEU A 9 -16.04 14.66 -2.03
C LEU A 9 -16.25 14.56 -0.52
N LEU A 10 -17.08 15.45 0.02
CA LEU A 10 -17.55 15.44 1.40
C LEU A 10 -19.02 15.05 1.42
N ALA A 11 -19.35 14.11 2.30
CA ALA A 11 -20.68 13.63 2.62
C ALA A 11 -21.65 14.76 2.98
N PHE A 12 -22.90 14.68 2.49
CA PHE A 12 -24.00 15.50 3.00
C PHE A 12 -25.21 14.65 3.36
N CYS A 13 -25.59 14.76 4.63
CA CYS A 13 -26.80 14.21 5.22
C CYS A 13 -28.07 14.85 4.62
N ALA A 14 -29.09 14.02 4.42
CA ALA A 14 -30.40 14.42 3.92
C ALA A 14 -31.16 15.31 4.90
N ALA A 15 -31.66 16.45 4.41
CA ALA A 15 -32.76 17.20 5.00
C ALA A 15 -33.84 17.39 3.91
N LEU A 16 -34.97 16.71 4.11
CA LEU A 16 -36.18 16.79 3.28
C LEU A 16 -36.83 18.17 3.39
N VAL A 17 -36.97 18.87 2.26
CA VAL A 17 -37.93 19.97 2.10
C VAL A 17 -38.75 19.70 0.84
N ALA A 18 -40.04 19.45 1.03
CA ALA A 18 -41.01 19.22 -0.04
C ALA A 18 -41.36 20.54 -0.74
N PHE A 19 -41.23 20.58 -2.06
CA PHE A 19 -41.84 21.60 -2.92
C PHE A 19 -42.92 20.96 -3.81
N PRO A 20 -44.07 21.63 -4.04
CA PRO A 20 -45.17 21.07 -4.80
C PRO A 20 -44.87 21.03 -6.31
N LEU A 21 -45.19 19.90 -6.93
CA LEU A 21 -45.16 19.67 -8.37
C LEU A 21 -46.13 20.61 -9.10
N GLN A 22 -45.61 21.47 -9.96
CA GLN A 22 -46.39 22.15 -11.01
C GLN A 22 -46.20 21.39 -12.33
N SER A 23 -47.31 20.94 -12.91
CA SER A 23 -47.39 20.25 -14.20
C SER A 23 -47.04 21.20 -15.36
N ALA A 24 -45.96 20.91 -16.09
CA ALA A 24 -45.68 21.52 -17.38
C ALA A 24 -46.38 20.74 -18.51
N PRO A 25 -46.83 21.40 -19.58
CA PRO A 25 -47.59 20.75 -20.65
C PRO A 25 -46.69 19.88 -21.54
N LEU A 26 -47.28 18.78 -22.00
CA LEU A 26 -46.72 17.80 -22.92
C LEU A 26 -46.39 18.49 -24.26
N HIS A 27 -45.11 18.71 -24.56
CA HIS A 27 -44.66 19.02 -25.91
C HIS A 27 -44.44 17.71 -26.67
N ALA A 28 -45.03 17.64 -27.86
CA ALA A 28 -44.97 16.49 -28.76
C ALA A 28 -43.52 16.10 -29.06
N ALA A 29 -43.25 14.80 -29.02
CA ALA A 29 -42.01 14.20 -29.48
C ALA A 29 -41.85 14.46 -30.99
N GLU A 30 -40.87 15.29 -31.34
CA GLU A 30 -40.24 15.19 -32.66
C GLU A 30 -39.33 13.96 -32.64
N ASP A 31 -39.48 13.10 -33.64
CA ASP A 31 -38.62 11.95 -33.90
C ASP A 31 -37.16 12.40 -33.98
N ALA A 32 -36.38 12.14 -32.92
CA ALA A 32 -34.94 12.15 -32.99
C ALA A 32 -34.50 11.00 -33.91
N PRO A 33 -33.64 11.22 -34.93
CA PRO A 33 -33.08 10.12 -35.69
C PRO A 33 -32.33 9.19 -34.71
N ALA A 34 -32.56 7.88 -34.82
CA ALA A 34 -31.85 6.87 -34.03
C ALA A 34 -30.35 7.18 -34.06
N ALA A 35 -29.75 7.40 -32.87
CA ALA A 35 -28.34 7.73 -32.77
C ALA A 35 -27.51 6.64 -33.46
N VAL A 36 -26.67 7.06 -34.42
CA VAL A 36 -25.64 6.20 -35.00
C VAL A 36 -24.63 5.94 -33.88
N ALA A 37 -24.71 4.79 -33.21
CA ALA A 37 -23.86 4.48 -32.06
C ALA A 37 -22.66 3.63 -32.49
N VAL A 38 -21.46 4.08 -32.13
CA VAL A 38 -20.23 3.29 -32.11
C VAL A 38 -20.03 2.86 -30.65
N ILE A 39 -19.71 1.59 -30.41
CA ILE A 39 -19.67 1.00 -29.08
C ILE A 39 -18.23 0.69 -28.68
N ILE A 40 -17.80 1.05 -27.47
CA ILE A 40 -16.57 0.58 -26.83
C ILE A 40 -16.76 -0.91 -26.52
N ASN A 41 -16.01 -1.77 -27.22
CA ASN A 41 -16.27 -3.21 -27.32
C ASN A 41 -15.29 -4.09 -26.53
N GLU A 42 -14.01 -3.71 -26.48
CA GLU A 42 -12.94 -4.46 -25.82
C GLU A 42 -11.90 -3.50 -25.25
N ILE A 43 -11.42 -3.75 -24.03
CA ILE A 43 -10.43 -2.94 -23.32
C ILE A 43 -9.33 -3.86 -22.81
N HIS A 44 -8.09 -3.56 -23.17
CA HIS A 44 -6.91 -4.27 -22.69
C HIS A 44 -6.07 -3.33 -21.84
N TYR A 45 -6.40 -3.22 -20.55
CA TYR A 45 -5.84 -2.20 -19.65
C TYR A 45 -4.60 -2.65 -18.87
N ASP A 46 -4.41 -3.96 -18.64
CA ASP A 46 -3.28 -4.50 -17.86
C ASP A 46 -2.62 -5.69 -18.56
N PRO A 47 -1.78 -5.44 -19.59
CA PRO A 47 -1.10 -6.50 -20.34
C PRO A 47 -0.04 -7.22 -19.48
N SER A 48 0.08 -8.53 -19.68
CA SER A 48 0.98 -9.44 -18.99
C SER A 48 1.86 -10.21 -20.00
N PRO A 49 3.19 -9.97 -20.05
CA PRO A 49 3.94 -9.04 -19.20
C PRO A 49 3.77 -7.56 -19.60
N ALA A 50 3.77 -6.68 -18.60
CA ALA A 50 3.58 -5.22 -18.76
C ALA A 50 4.58 -4.55 -19.71
N ALA A 51 5.75 -5.15 -19.91
CA ALA A 51 6.79 -4.64 -20.82
C ALA A 51 6.37 -4.60 -22.30
N ASN A 52 5.32 -5.31 -22.70
CA ASN A 52 4.95 -5.45 -24.10
C ASN A 52 4.17 -4.27 -24.70
N LEU A 53 3.77 -3.26 -23.90
CA LEU A 53 3.01 -2.08 -24.37
C LEU A 53 1.82 -2.46 -25.28
N LEU A 54 1.01 -3.44 -24.83
CA LEU A 54 -0.10 -4.01 -25.59
C LEU A 54 -1.47 -3.41 -25.24
N GLU A 55 -1.50 -2.31 -24.50
CA GLU A 55 -2.77 -1.66 -24.15
C GLU A 55 -3.52 -1.20 -25.42
N PHE A 56 -4.81 -1.52 -25.51
CA PHE A 56 -5.69 -1.09 -26.60
C PHE A 56 -7.14 -0.87 -26.14
N VAL A 57 -7.87 -0.06 -26.93
CA VAL A 57 -9.33 0.09 -26.86
C VAL A 57 -9.90 -0.22 -28.24
N GLU A 58 -10.88 -1.10 -28.29
CA GLU A 58 -11.59 -1.46 -29.51
C GLU A 58 -13.00 -0.89 -29.55
N PHE A 59 -13.40 -0.49 -30.76
CA PHE A 59 -14.73 0.02 -31.08
C PHE A 59 -15.43 -0.90 -32.08
N TYR A 60 -16.74 -1.07 -31.93
CA TYR A 60 -17.58 -1.85 -32.84
C TYR A 60 -18.69 -0.98 -33.47
N ASN A 61 -18.93 -1.19 -34.76
CA ASN A 61 -20.03 -0.57 -35.50
C ASN A 61 -21.19 -1.58 -35.70
N PRO A 62 -22.29 -1.50 -34.92
CA PRO A 62 -23.42 -2.40 -35.06
C PRO A 62 -24.29 -2.10 -36.30
N THR A 63 -24.04 -1.00 -37.02
CA THR A 63 -24.90 -0.56 -38.12
C THR A 63 -24.58 -1.23 -39.45
N GLY A 64 -25.50 -1.08 -40.41
CA GLY A 64 -25.31 -1.51 -41.80
C GLY A 64 -24.56 -0.50 -42.68
N GLN A 65 -24.06 0.60 -42.11
CA GLN A 65 -23.39 1.68 -42.85
C GLN A 65 -22.00 1.95 -42.29
N ALA A 66 -21.09 2.43 -43.13
CA ALA A 66 -19.78 2.86 -42.68
C ALA A 66 -19.92 4.16 -41.89
N ILE A 67 -19.21 4.29 -40.76
CA ILE A 67 -19.23 5.49 -39.92
C ILE A 67 -17.85 6.15 -40.02
N SER A 68 -17.83 7.43 -40.43
CA SER A 68 -16.63 8.25 -40.39
C SER A 68 -16.39 8.77 -38.97
N LEU A 69 -15.15 8.64 -38.54
CA LEU A 69 -14.65 9.13 -37.24
C LEU A 69 -13.80 10.39 -37.42
N ASP A 70 -13.90 11.09 -38.55
CA ASP A 70 -13.07 12.26 -38.85
C ASP A 70 -13.23 13.33 -37.75
N GLY A 71 -12.14 13.63 -37.03
CA GLY A 71 -12.14 14.60 -35.95
C GLY A 71 -12.83 14.15 -34.66
N TRP A 72 -13.24 12.88 -34.55
CA TRP A 72 -13.68 12.29 -33.28
C TRP A 72 -12.49 12.17 -32.32
N ALA A 73 -12.75 12.00 -31.03
CA ALA A 73 -11.71 11.92 -30.01
C ALA A 73 -12.00 10.89 -28.91
N LEU A 74 -10.92 10.40 -28.30
CA LEU A 74 -10.92 9.70 -27.02
C LEU A 74 -10.47 10.66 -25.92
N ASP A 75 -11.13 10.56 -24.78
CA ASP A 75 -10.93 11.39 -23.58
C ASP A 75 -11.08 10.51 -22.32
N GLY A 76 -10.62 11.00 -21.16
CA GLY A 76 -10.56 10.26 -19.89
C GLY A 76 -9.14 9.81 -19.51
N GLY A 77 -8.92 8.51 -19.29
CA GLY A 77 -7.60 7.95 -18.95
C GLY A 77 -6.60 7.98 -20.12
N ILE A 78 -7.10 8.11 -21.35
CA ILE A 78 -6.31 8.25 -22.58
C ILE A 78 -6.84 9.40 -23.45
N GLU A 79 -5.95 10.01 -24.22
CA GLU A 79 -6.28 11.07 -25.17
C GLU A 79 -5.85 10.69 -26.60
N TYR A 80 -6.78 10.75 -27.55
CA TYR A 80 -6.50 10.51 -28.97
C TYR A 80 -7.48 11.28 -29.87
N THR A 81 -7.04 11.73 -31.05
CA THR A 81 -7.93 12.33 -32.06
C THR A 81 -7.80 11.58 -33.37
N PHE A 82 -8.93 11.13 -33.90
CA PHE A 82 -8.98 10.37 -35.15
C PHE A 82 -8.66 11.27 -36.36
N PRO A 83 -7.77 10.81 -37.26
CA PRO A 83 -7.40 11.58 -38.44
C PRO A 83 -8.51 11.57 -39.49
N VAL A 84 -8.43 12.49 -40.45
CA VAL A 84 -9.29 12.47 -41.65
C VAL A 84 -9.12 11.15 -42.40
N GLY A 85 -10.23 10.54 -42.79
CA GLY A 85 -10.29 9.23 -43.44
C GLY A 85 -10.41 8.05 -42.46
N ALA A 86 -10.51 8.30 -41.15
CA ALA A 86 -10.79 7.25 -40.18
C ALA A 86 -12.25 6.77 -40.36
N VAL A 87 -12.42 5.48 -40.67
CA VAL A 87 -13.73 4.90 -40.94
C VAL A 87 -13.83 3.52 -40.31
N ILE A 88 -14.92 3.28 -39.57
CA ILE A 88 -15.30 1.93 -39.14
C ILE A 88 -16.35 1.37 -40.11
N GLN A 89 -16.03 0.22 -40.72
CA GLN A 89 -16.88 -0.42 -41.72
C GLN A 89 -18.19 -0.96 -41.10
N PRO A 90 -19.26 -1.21 -41.89
CA PRO A 90 -20.46 -1.86 -41.40
C PRO A 90 -20.12 -3.19 -40.72
N ARG A 91 -20.65 -3.44 -39.51
CA ARG A 91 -20.35 -4.65 -38.70
C ARG A 91 -18.83 -4.87 -38.48
N GLY A 92 -18.05 -3.80 -38.58
CA GLY A 92 -16.60 -3.83 -38.46
C GLY A 92 -16.12 -3.41 -37.07
N TYR A 93 -14.83 -3.66 -36.83
CA TYR A 93 -14.10 -3.30 -35.63
C TYR A 93 -13.01 -2.28 -35.96
N LEU A 94 -12.69 -1.42 -35.01
CA LEU A 94 -11.60 -0.45 -35.12
C LEU A 94 -10.84 -0.41 -33.80
N VAL A 95 -9.52 -0.51 -33.85
CA VAL A 95 -8.67 -0.56 -32.66
C VAL A 95 -7.82 0.71 -32.58
N VAL A 96 -7.71 1.29 -31.38
CA VAL A 96 -6.71 2.30 -31.03
C VAL A 96 -5.79 1.68 -29.99
N ALA A 97 -4.47 1.88 -30.07
CA ALA A 97 -3.50 1.26 -29.18
C ALA A 97 -2.39 2.22 -28.76
N VAL A 98 -1.74 1.92 -27.63
CA VAL A 98 -0.59 2.71 -27.16
C VAL A 98 0.61 2.58 -28.08
N GLU A 99 0.88 1.40 -28.61
CA GLU A 99 1.91 1.14 -29.63
C GLU A 99 1.29 0.29 -30.75
N PRO A 100 0.79 0.93 -31.84
CA PRO A 100 0.12 0.21 -32.94
C PRO A 100 1.00 -0.82 -33.68
N GLY A 101 2.30 -0.56 -33.81
CA GLY A 101 3.26 -1.48 -34.41
C GLY A 101 3.51 -2.73 -33.57
N THR A 102 3.54 -2.63 -32.24
CA THR A 102 3.66 -3.75 -31.31
C THR A 102 2.39 -4.57 -31.32
N LEU A 103 1.22 -3.92 -31.29
CA LEU A 103 -0.05 -4.60 -31.44
C LEU A 103 -0.13 -5.39 -32.77
N ASN A 104 0.30 -4.78 -33.88
CA ASN A 104 0.32 -5.46 -35.18
C ASN A 104 1.29 -6.65 -35.22
N ARG A 105 2.46 -6.55 -34.58
CA ARG A 105 3.41 -7.68 -34.47
C ARG A 105 2.84 -8.82 -33.63
N SER A 106 2.10 -8.52 -32.56
CA SER A 106 1.57 -9.51 -31.62
C SER A 106 0.25 -10.16 -32.10
N TYR A 107 -0.66 -9.37 -32.67
CA TYR A 107 -2.02 -9.80 -33.03
C TYR A 107 -2.32 -9.77 -34.53
N GLY A 108 -1.45 -9.20 -35.37
CA GLY A 108 -1.66 -9.11 -36.82
C GLY A 108 -2.78 -8.15 -37.23
N VAL A 109 -3.10 -7.18 -36.37
CA VAL A 109 -4.18 -6.20 -36.55
C VAL A 109 -3.62 -4.80 -36.73
N SER A 110 -4.18 -4.05 -37.69
CA SER A 110 -3.88 -2.63 -37.84
C SER A 110 -4.65 -1.82 -36.80
N ALA A 111 -3.97 -0.90 -36.13
CA ALA A 111 -4.57 -0.01 -35.14
C ALA A 111 -4.20 1.46 -35.40
N PHE A 112 -5.06 2.34 -34.94
CA PHE A 112 -4.78 3.77 -34.77
C PHE A 112 -3.98 4.00 -33.48
N GLY A 113 -3.35 5.17 -33.37
CA GLY A 113 -2.48 5.55 -32.25
C GLY A 113 -1.18 6.19 -32.73
N PRO A 114 -0.18 6.36 -31.86
CA PRO A 114 -0.27 6.15 -30.40
C PRO A 114 -1.20 7.17 -29.74
N TRP A 115 -1.89 6.78 -28.67
CA TRP A 115 -2.59 7.73 -27.80
C TRP A 115 -1.63 8.39 -26.79
N GLN A 116 -2.08 9.43 -26.10
CA GLN A 116 -1.43 9.97 -24.90
C GLN A 116 -2.12 9.43 -23.64
N GLY A 117 -1.40 9.39 -22.52
CA GLY A 117 -1.89 8.76 -21.29
C GLY A 117 -1.67 7.24 -21.26
N ARG A 118 -2.32 6.58 -20.30
CA ARG A 118 -2.24 5.14 -20.05
C ARG A 118 -3.55 4.70 -19.41
N LEU A 119 -4.00 3.48 -19.71
CA LEU A 119 -5.11 2.87 -19.00
C LEU A 119 -4.72 2.48 -17.57
N GLY A 120 -5.52 2.89 -16.59
CA GLY A 120 -5.32 2.60 -15.18
C GLY A 120 -5.54 1.12 -14.85
N ASN A 121 -4.61 0.55 -14.08
CA ASN A 121 -4.66 -0.85 -13.63
C ASN A 121 -5.67 -1.10 -12.48
N ASP A 122 -6.29 -0.04 -11.95
CA ASP A 122 -7.36 -0.10 -10.94
C ASP A 122 -8.72 0.41 -11.47
N GLY A 123 -8.79 0.75 -12.76
CA GLY A 123 -9.96 1.35 -13.40
C GLY A 123 -9.67 2.73 -14.00
N ASP A 124 -10.48 3.13 -14.98
CA ASP A 124 -10.43 4.45 -15.62
C ASP A 124 -11.71 4.77 -16.40
N ASP A 125 -11.85 6.03 -16.81
CA ASP A 125 -12.87 6.48 -17.76
C ASP A 125 -12.34 6.44 -19.20
N ILE A 126 -13.11 5.86 -20.12
CA ILE A 126 -12.88 5.95 -21.57
C ILE A 126 -14.12 6.58 -22.19
N ILE A 127 -13.94 7.72 -22.85
CA ILE A 127 -15.05 8.49 -23.43
C ILE A 127 -14.78 8.68 -24.93
N LEU A 128 -15.73 8.24 -25.76
CA LEU A 128 -15.73 8.48 -27.20
C LEU A 128 -16.57 9.71 -27.51
N ARG A 129 -15.97 10.72 -28.14
CA ARG A 129 -16.62 11.96 -28.55
C ARG A 129 -16.61 12.14 -30.06
N ASP A 130 -17.70 12.67 -30.62
CA ASP A 130 -17.74 13.03 -32.03
C ASP A 130 -16.97 14.34 -32.33
N SER A 131 -16.93 14.72 -33.61
CA SER A 131 -16.29 15.97 -34.08
C SER A 131 -16.87 17.27 -33.49
N ARG A 132 -18.01 17.22 -32.79
CA ARG A 132 -18.65 18.34 -32.09
C ARG A 132 -18.48 18.25 -30.57
N ALA A 133 -17.60 17.37 -30.10
CA ALA A 133 -17.36 17.04 -28.70
C ALA A 133 -18.58 16.42 -27.98
N GLN A 134 -19.58 15.93 -28.72
CA GLN A 134 -20.71 15.21 -28.13
C GLN A 134 -20.27 13.80 -27.75
N GLU A 135 -20.58 13.38 -26.53
CA GLU A 135 -20.35 12.01 -26.06
C GLU A 135 -21.22 11.05 -26.87
N ILE A 136 -20.56 10.07 -27.51
CA ILE A 136 -21.18 8.99 -28.27
C ILE A 136 -21.29 7.74 -27.41
N ASP A 137 -20.23 7.45 -26.65
CA ASP A 137 -20.17 6.31 -25.75
C ASP A 137 -19.17 6.53 -24.62
N ARG A 138 -19.37 5.87 -23.48
CA ARG A 138 -18.50 5.96 -22.30
C ARG A 138 -18.49 4.67 -21.51
N VAL A 139 -17.30 4.27 -21.08
CA VAL A 139 -17.11 3.16 -20.12
C VAL A 139 -16.24 3.66 -18.96
N ALA A 140 -16.76 3.54 -17.74
CA ALA A 140 -16.01 3.73 -16.51
C ALA A 140 -15.67 2.34 -15.94
N TYR A 141 -14.61 1.72 -16.43
CA TYR A 141 -14.26 0.36 -16.03
C TYR A 141 -13.57 0.38 -14.65
N GLY A 142 -13.80 -0.66 -13.86
CA GLY A 142 -13.10 -0.93 -12.62
C GLY A 142 -12.35 -2.25 -12.68
N VAL A 143 -11.77 -2.66 -11.54
CA VAL A 143 -11.10 -3.95 -11.39
C VAL A 143 -11.59 -4.64 -10.13
N GLY A 144 -11.93 -5.92 -10.24
CA GLY A 144 -12.55 -6.69 -9.16
C GLY A 144 -14.07 -6.60 -9.21
N PHE A 145 -14.74 -7.58 -8.61
CA PHE A 145 -16.19 -7.71 -8.66
C PHE A 145 -16.92 -6.37 -8.41
N PRO A 146 -17.86 -5.95 -9.30
CA PRO A 146 -18.44 -6.73 -10.39
C PRO A 146 -17.71 -6.68 -11.73
N TRP A 147 -16.61 -5.93 -11.85
CA TRP A 147 -15.79 -5.90 -13.05
C TRP A 147 -14.87 -7.12 -13.14
N PRO A 148 -14.60 -7.66 -14.35
CA PRO A 148 -13.60 -8.70 -14.51
C PRO A 148 -12.19 -8.22 -14.17
N VAL A 149 -11.31 -9.14 -13.81
CA VAL A 149 -9.91 -8.87 -13.49
C VAL A 149 -9.00 -9.42 -14.61
N THR A 150 -8.07 -8.58 -15.11
CA THR A 150 -6.99 -8.97 -16.04
C THR A 150 -5.62 -8.81 -15.38
N GLY A 151 -4.51 -8.88 -16.14
CA GLY A 151 -3.17 -8.59 -15.63
C GLY A 151 -2.61 -9.61 -14.64
N TYR A 152 -3.21 -10.80 -14.57
CA TYR A 152 -2.77 -11.87 -13.69
C TYR A 152 -1.90 -12.90 -14.44
N THR A 153 -1.99 -14.18 -14.08
CA THR A 153 -1.13 -15.28 -14.57
C THR A 153 -1.23 -15.57 -16.07
N VAL A 154 -2.22 -14.99 -16.77
CA VAL A 154 -2.47 -15.20 -18.20
C VAL A 154 -2.92 -13.87 -18.82
N GLU A 155 -2.43 -13.60 -20.04
CA GLU A 155 -2.83 -12.45 -20.86
C GLU A 155 -4.34 -12.45 -21.12
N ARG A 156 -5.01 -11.35 -20.77
CA ARG A 156 -6.46 -11.17 -20.93
C ARG A 156 -6.83 -9.71 -21.17
N SER A 157 -7.88 -9.49 -21.93
CA SER A 157 -8.63 -8.23 -22.03
C SER A 157 -10.02 -8.41 -21.43
N ILE A 158 -10.75 -7.31 -21.23
CA ILE A 158 -12.20 -7.36 -20.96
C ILE A 158 -12.97 -7.01 -22.23
N GLY A 159 -13.99 -7.80 -22.55
CA GLY A 159 -14.84 -7.58 -23.72
C GLY A 159 -16.32 -7.70 -23.37
N LEU A 160 -17.15 -6.93 -24.08
CA LEU A 160 -18.61 -7.07 -24.02
C LEU A 160 -19.07 -8.45 -24.49
N ILE A 161 -19.99 -9.05 -23.75
CA ILE A 161 -20.54 -10.37 -24.09
C ILE A 161 -21.67 -10.32 -25.11
N THR A 162 -22.24 -9.15 -25.38
CA THR A 162 -23.18 -8.92 -26.47
C THR A 162 -23.14 -7.45 -26.87
N PRO A 163 -23.21 -7.10 -28.17
CA PRO A 163 -23.16 -5.71 -28.61
C PRO A 163 -24.42 -4.91 -28.25
N ASP A 164 -25.50 -5.60 -27.85
CA ASP A 164 -26.76 -4.97 -27.46
C ASP A 164 -26.84 -4.71 -25.94
N ALA A 165 -25.80 -5.07 -25.17
CA ALA A 165 -25.76 -4.80 -23.73
C ALA A 165 -25.40 -3.34 -23.44
N ASP A 166 -25.95 -2.83 -22.34
CA ASP A 166 -25.49 -1.58 -21.75
C ASP A 166 -24.07 -1.77 -21.22
N ASN A 167 -23.11 -1.11 -21.88
CA ASN A 167 -21.68 -1.22 -21.57
C ASN A 167 -21.29 -0.51 -20.27
N THR A 168 -22.20 0.25 -19.65
CA THR A 168 -22.02 0.81 -18.31
C THR A 168 -22.26 -0.22 -17.21
N VAL A 169 -22.88 -1.37 -17.54
CA VAL A 169 -23.15 -2.47 -16.61
C VAL A 169 -21.93 -3.40 -16.52
N PRO A 170 -21.25 -3.52 -15.37
CA PRO A 170 -20.05 -4.35 -15.23
C PRO A 170 -20.30 -5.83 -15.57
N GLY A 171 -21.50 -6.32 -15.25
CA GLY A 171 -21.95 -7.68 -15.57
C GLY A 171 -22.00 -8.00 -17.07
N ALA A 172 -21.96 -6.99 -17.96
CA ALA A 172 -21.90 -7.18 -19.42
C ALA A 172 -20.47 -7.47 -19.94
N TRP A 173 -19.44 -7.33 -19.09
CA TRP A 173 -18.04 -7.53 -19.45
C TRP A 173 -17.52 -8.87 -18.95
N ARG A 174 -16.66 -9.53 -19.74
CA ARG A 174 -15.94 -10.75 -19.32
C ARG A 174 -14.47 -10.66 -19.68
N ALA A 175 -13.63 -11.24 -18.82
CA ALA A 175 -12.22 -11.39 -19.14
C ALA A 175 -12.02 -12.60 -20.07
N GLY A 176 -11.21 -12.44 -21.11
CA GLY A 176 -10.91 -13.48 -22.07
C GLY A 176 -9.60 -13.23 -22.82
N PRO A 177 -9.15 -14.17 -23.66
CA PRO A 177 -8.04 -13.92 -24.56
C PRO A 177 -8.32 -12.69 -25.44
N PRO A 178 -7.35 -11.78 -25.64
CA PRO A 178 -7.59 -10.59 -26.47
C PRO A 178 -7.98 -10.92 -27.91
N THR A 179 -8.96 -10.19 -28.45
CA THR A 179 -9.54 -10.42 -29.79
C THR A 179 -9.54 -9.20 -30.72
N PRO A 180 -8.49 -8.35 -30.74
CA PRO A 180 -8.53 -7.10 -31.48
C PRO A 180 -8.75 -7.33 -32.99
N GLY A 181 -9.67 -6.56 -33.54
CA GLY A 181 -10.18 -6.60 -34.91
C GLY A 181 -11.24 -7.67 -35.17
N ARG A 182 -11.76 -8.36 -34.15
CA ARG A 182 -12.66 -9.52 -34.31
C ARG A 182 -13.73 -9.56 -33.21
N ALA A 183 -14.70 -10.46 -33.37
CA ALA A 183 -15.71 -10.69 -32.34
C ALA A 183 -15.08 -11.22 -31.04
N ASN A 184 -15.53 -10.65 -29.92
CA ASN A 184 -15.10 -11.03 -28.57
C ASN A 184 -15.24 -12.54 -28.33
N ALA A 185 -14.26 -13.13 -27.65
CA ALA A 185 -14.23 -14.57 -27.37
C ALA A 185 -15.46 -15.06 -26.58
N MET A 186 -16.07 -14.18 -25.78
CA MET A 186 -17.20 -14.49 -24.90
C MET A 186 -18.57 -14.01 -25.45
N LEU A 187 -18.64 -13.67 -26.74
CA LEU A 187 -19.87 -13.18 -27.36
C LEU A 187 -20.99 -14.25 -27.32
N THR A 188 -22.16 -13.88 -26.84
CA THR A 188 -23.37 -14.72 -26.78
C THR A 188 -24.58 -13.96 -27.28
N GLY A 189 -25.49 -14.65 -27.99
CA GLY A 189 -26.74 -14.06 -28.45
C GLY A 189 -27.79 -13.89 -27.34
N ASN A 190 -27.64 -14.63 -26.23
CA ASN A 190 -28.49 -14.46 -25.05
C ASN A 190 -27.62 -14.57 -23.79
N PRO A 191 -27.31 -13.45 -23.10
CA PRO A 191 -26.40 -13.46 -21.94
C PRO A 191 -27.03 -14.16 -20.75
N PRO A 192 -26.28 -14.89 -19.90
CA PRO A 192 -26.82 -15.39 -18.62
C PRO A 192 -27.18 -14.20 -17.70
N PRO A 193 -27.86 -14.46 -16.56
CA PRO A 193 -28.15 -13.40 -15.59
C PRO A 193 -26.93 -12.57 -15.20
N PHE A 194 -27.16 -11.29 -14.91
CA PHE A 194 -26.16 -10.39 -14.35
C PHE A 194 -26.25 -10.37 -12.84
N VAL A 195 -25.10 -10.53 -12.18
CA VAL A 195 -24.95 -10.34 -10.73
C VAL A 195 -23.92 -9.24 -10.54
N ASP A 196 -24.34 -8.06 -10.10
CA ASP A 196 -23.52 -6.85 -10.07
C ASP A 196 -23.30 -6.27 -8.65
N ALA A 197 -24.04 -6.75 -7.66
CA ALA A 197 -23.84 -6.42 -6.26
C ALA A 197 -24.07 -7.66 -5.40
N VAL A 198 -23.10 -7.97 -4.52
CA VAL A 198 -23.19 -9.02 -3.52
C VAL A 198 -22.64 -8.47 -2.21
N ALA A 199 -23.38 -8.65 -1.13
CA ALA A 199 -22.97 -8.16 0.19
C ALA A 199 -23.56 -9.04 1.30
N HIS A 200 -22.93 -9.00 2.47
CA HIS A 200 -23.46 -9.59 3.68
C HIS A 200 -23.57 -8.54 4.79
N GLN A 201 -24.51 -8.73 5.71
CA GLN A 201 -24.69 -7.90 6.90
C GLN A 201 -24.84 -8.79 8.13
N PRO A 202 -24.17 -8.48 9.26
CA PRO A 202 -23.14 -7.44 9.44
C PRO A 202 -21.85 -7.68 8.65
N VAL A 203 -21.13 -6.60 8.28
CA VAL A 203 -19.82 -6.66 7.58
C VAL A 203 -18.74 -7.37 8.41
N ALA A 204 -18.77 -7.20 9.74
CA ALA A 204 -17.90 -7.88 10.68
C ALA A 204 -18.76 -8.61 11.73
N PRO A 205 -19.30 -9.80 11.40
CA PRO A 205 -20.25 -10.49 12.27
C PRO A 205 -19.57 -11.15 13.48
N THR A 206 -20.27 -11.18 14.60
CA THR A 206 -19.98 -11.99 15.79
C THR A 206 -20.81 -13.28 15.77
N SER A 207 -20.50 -14.22 16.64
CA SER A 207 -21.27 -15.47 16.82
C SER A 207 -22.70 -15.25 17.35
N ARG A 208 -23.03 -14.01 17.76
CA ARG A 208 -24.36 -13.62 18.25
C ARG A 208 -25.24 -13.02 17.16
N ASP A 209 -24.67 -12.70 16.01
CA ASP A 209 -25.37 -12.01 14.94
C ASP A 209 -26.18 -12.97 14.06
N THR A 210 -27.25 -12.42 13.48
CA THR A 210 -27.92 -13.05 12.34
C THR A 210 -27.31 -12.49 11.07
N VAL A 211 -26.65 -13.35 10.30
CA VAL A 211 -25.98 -12.94 9.06
C VAL A 211 -26.91 -13.14 7.87
N THR A 212 -27.12 -12.09 7.08
CA THR A 212 -27.89 -12.14 5.83
C THR A 212 -27.00 -11.79 4.66
N VAL A 213 -26.99 -12.63 3.63
CA VAL A 213 -26.34 -12.37 2.35
C VAL A 213 -27.39 -11.89 1.35
N SER A 214 -27.04 -10.89 0.56
CA SER A 214 -27.88 -10.30 -0.48
C SER A 214 -27.14 -10.25 -1.81
N ALA A 215 -27.89 -10.39 -2.91
CA ALA A 215 -27.40 -10.22 -4.27
C ALA A 215 -28.41 -9.44 -5.11
N HIS A 216 -27.95 -8.50 -5.93
CA HIS A 216 -28.76 -7.90 -7.00
C HIS A 216 -28.56 -8.71 -8.28
N VAL A 217 -29.66 -9.15 -8.89
CA VAL A 217 -29.65 -10.09 -10.01
C VAL A 217 -30.69 -9.70 -11.05
N THR A 218 -30.25 -9.43 -12.27
CA THR A 218 -31.11 -9.03 -13.41
C THR A 218 -30.94 -9.98 -14.59
N ASP A 219 -32.01 -10.19 -15.36
CA ASP A 219 -31.99 -10.93 -16.61
C ASP A 219 -33.23 -10.57 -17.44
N ALA A 220 -33.08 -10.42 -18.76
CA ALA A 220 -34.18 -10.02 -19.65
C ALA A 220 -35.27 -11.10 -19.78
N ASP A 221 -34.93 -12.38 -19.65
CA ASP A 221 -35.87 -13.51 -19.68
C ASP A 221 -36.48 -13.79 -18.29
N GLY A 222 -36.00 -13.06 -17.27
CA GLY A 222 -36.40 -13.19 -15.88
C GLY A 222 -35.68 -14.33 -15.16
N ILE A 223 -35.59 -14.18 -13.84
CA ILE A 223 -34.86 -15.10 -12.97
C ILE A 223 -35.73 -16.32 -12.60
N SER A 224 -35.15 -17.52 -12.70
CA SER A 224 -35.75 -18.77 -12.23
C SER A 224 -35.34 -19.07 -10.79
N THR A 225 -34.04 -19.02 -10.49
CA THR A 225 -33.53 -19.32 -9.14
C THR A 225 -32.21 -18.60 -8.88
N VAL A 226 -32.03 -18.12 -7.66
CA VAL A 226 -30.74 -17.66 -7.14
C VAL A 226 -30.34 -18.54 -5.97
N ARG A 227 -29.09 -19.01 -5.94
CA ARG A 227 -28.53 -19.84 -4.86
C ARG A 227 -27.26 -19.23 -4.30
N LEU A 228 -27.15 -19.24 -2.99
CA LEU A 228 -25.89 -19.05 -2.28
C LEU A 228 -25.22 -20.41 -2.10
N TRP A 229 -24.04 -20.60 -2.66
CA TRP A 229 -23.18 -21.75 -2.37
C TRP A 229 -22.26 -21.38 -1.22
N LEU A 230 -22.28 -22.12 -0.11
CA LEU A 230 -21.56 -21.79 1.11
C LEU A 230 -20.55 -22.90 1.48
N GLN A 231 -19.34 -22.51 1.85
CA GLN A 231 -18.30 -23.38 2.41
C GLN A 231 -17.85 -22.82 3.77
N ALA A 232 -17.95 -23.63 4.81
CA ALA A 232 -17.47 -23.27 6.15
C ALA A 232 -16.05 -23.79 6.38
N VAL A 233 -15.16 -22.92 6.84
CA VAL A 233 -13.78 -23.24 7.20
C VAL A 233 -13.62 -23.02 8.71
N ALA A 234 -13.52 -24.13 9.44
CA ALA A 234 -13.30 -24.12 10.88
C ALA A 234 -11.85 -23.71 11.23
N PRO A 235 -11.61 -23.11 12.42
CA PRO A 235 -10.25 -22.77 12.85
C PRO A 235 -9.35 -24.03 12.87
N GLY A 236 -8.12 -23.89 12.39
CA GLY A 236 -7.15 -24.98 12.22
C GLY A 236 -7.43 -25.95 11.07
N SER A 237 -8.48 -25.74 10.28
CA SER A 237 -8.86 -26.59 9.14
C SER A 237 -8.89 -25.80 7.84
N TYR A 238 -7.91 -24.92 7.64
CA TYR A 238 -7.84 -24.07 6.45
C TYR A 238 -7.86 -24.90 5.16
N VAL A 239 -8.74 -24.52 4.23
CA VAL A 239 -8.89 -25.17 2.92
C VAL A 239 -8.21 -24.31 1.86
N ARG A 240 -7.13 -24.80 1.25
CA ARG A 240 -6.44 -24.12 0.16
C ARG A 240 -7.28 -24.20 -1.12
N LEU A 241 -7.07 -23.24 -2.02
CA LEU A 241 -7.69 -23.25 -3.35
C LEU A 241 -7.40 -24.54 -4.13
N THR A 242 -6.23 -25.13 -3.92
CA THR A 242 -5.77 -26.37 -4.54
C THR A 242 -6.27 -27.64 -3.85
N ASP A 243 -6.86 -27.53 -2.66
CA ASP A 243 -7.32 -28.70 -1.92
C ASP A 243 -8.62 -29.24 -2.57
N PRO A 244 -8.79 -30.56 -2.74
CA PRO A 244 -10.02 -31.12 -3.33
C PRO A 244 -11.31 -30.73 -2.59
N ALA A 245 -11.20 -30.47 -1.28
CA ALA A 245 -12.30 -29.98 -0.47
C ALA A 245 -12.79 -28.60 -0.94
N TYR A 246 -11.93 -27.75 -1.48
CA TYR A 246 -12.35 -26.46 -2.03
C TYR A 246 -13.33 -26.64 -3.18
N ALA A 247 -13.17 -27.65 -4.04
CA ALA A 247 -14.10 -27.89 -5.14
C ALA A 247 -15.40 -28.58 -4.72
N THR A 248 -15.39 -29.35 -3.62
CA THR A 248 -16.46 -30.31 -3.30
C THR A 248 -17.28 -29.95 -2.05
N ALA A 249 -16.75 -29.17 -1.11
CA ALA A 249 -17.40 -28.85 0.16
C ALA A 249 -18.27 -27.58 0.10
N TRP A 250 -19.14 -27.47 -0.91
CA TRP A 250 -20.09 -26.37 -1.06
C TRP A 250 -21.53 -26.84 -0.85
N VAL A 251 -22.29 -26.12 -0.04
CA VAL A 251 -23.71 -26.41 0.24
C VAL A 251 -24.58 -25.28 -0.33
N PRO A 252 -25.56 -25.58 -1.20
CA PRO A 252 -26.43 -24.57 -1.79
C PRO A 252 -27.60 -24.19 -0.86
N TYR A 253 -27.93 -22.90 -0.81
CA TYR A 253 -29.10 -22.33 -0.15
C TYR A 253 -29.87 -21.45 -1.13
N VAL A 254 -31.18 -21.64 -1.25
CA VAL A 254 -32.01 -20.82 -2.14
C VAL A 254 -32.19 -19.43 -1.55
N MET A 255 -31.83 -18.40 -2.33
CA MET A 255 -32.06 -17.00 -1.97
C MET A 255 -33.47 -16.59 -2.37
N GLN A 256 -34.19 -15.92 -1.47
CA GLN A 256 -35.57 -15.49 -1.67
C GLN A 256 -35.62 -14.08 -2.28
N PRO A 257 -36.55 -13.79 -3.21
CA PRO A 257 -36.77 -12.44 -3.70
C PRO A 257 -37.10 -11.48 -2.55
N ALA A 258 -36.50 -10.29 -2.58
CA ALA A 258 -36.64 -9.24 -1.56
C ALA A 258 -37.12 -7.89 -2.13
N GLY A 259 -37.51 -7.84 -3.41
CA GLY A 259 -37.87 -6.61 -4.14
C GLY A 259 -36.65 -5.96 -4.82
N ASP A 260 -36.89 -5.05 -5.75
CA ASP A 260 -35.85 -4.28 -6.48
C ASP A 260 -34.72 -5.16 -7.05
N ASP A 261 -35.09 -6.28 -7.70
CA ASP A 261 -34.17 -7.29 -8.25
C ASP A 261 -33.14 -7.86 -7.25
N ARG A 262 -33.43 -7.73 -5.94
CA ARG A 262 -32.61 -8.29 -4.87
C ARG A 262 -33.11 -9.65 -4.40
N TYR A 263 -32.16 -10.50 -4.08
CA TYR A 263 -32.35 -11.83 -3.50
C TYR A 263 -31.57 -11.91 -2.20
N THR A 264 -32.13 -12.57 -1.18
CA THR A 264 -31.49 -12.67 0.14
C THR A 264 -31.57 -14.07 0.73
N VAL A 265 -30.60 -14.41 1.58
CA VAL A 265 -30.64 -15.61 2.41
C VAL A 265 -30.01 -15.32 3.77
N THR A 266 -30.66 -15.79 4.84
CA THR A 266 -30.08 -15.79 6.18
C THR A 266 -29.24 -17.05 6.37
N LEU A 267 -27.99 -16.88 6.79
CA LEU A 267 -27.08 -18.02 7.03
C LEU A 267 -27.56 -18.86 8.22
N PRO A 268 -27.37 -20.19 8.18
CA PRO A 268 -27.69 -21.04 9.32
C PRO A 268 -26.91 -20.64 10.57
N ALA A 269 -27.60 -20.42 11.69
CA ALA A 269 -26.98 -20.02 12.97
C ALA A 269 -25.88 -20.99 13.45
N ALA A 270 -25.98 -22.28 13.08
CA ALA A 270 -24.96 -23.29 13.40
C ALA A 270 -23.60 -23.04 12.73
N LEU A 271 -23.54 -22.22 11.68
CA LEU A 271 -22.30 -21.87 10.97
C LEU A 271 -21.73 -20.52 11.41
N VAL A 272 -22.55 -19.65 12.00
CA VAL A 272 -22.14 -18.35 12.53
C VAL A 272 -21.48 -18.54 13.90
N ARG A 273 -20.24 -19.04 13.89
CA ARG A 273 -19.47 -19.40 15.09
C ARG A 273 -18.17 -18.62 15.17
N ASN A 274 -17.74 -18.27 16.38
CA ASN A 274 -16.49 -17.54 16.58
C ASN A 274 -15.31 -18.27 15.90
N ARG A 275 -14.43 -17.48 15.25
CA ARG A 275 -13.24 -17.89 14.49
C ARG A 275 -13.53 -18.67 13.20
N TYR A 276 -14.78 -18.67 12.69
CA TYR A 276 -15.10 -19.34 11.42
C TYR A 276 -14.92 -18.38 10.24
N LEU A 277 -14.24 -18.87 9.21
CA LEU A 277 -14.24 -18.25 7.87
C LEU A 277 -15.37 -18.89 7.06
N LEU A 278 -16.32 -18.10 6.58
CA LEU A 278 -17.41 -18.56 5.72
C LEU A 278 -17.19 -18.00 4.32
N ARG A 279 -16.94 -18.88 3.36
CA ARG A 279 -16.82 -18.55 1.94
C ARG A 279 -18.14 -18.74 1.24
N TYR A 280 -18.47 -17.87 0.30
CA TYR A 280 -19.70 -18.00 -0.47
C TYR A 280 -19.56 -17.56 -1.93
N ARG A 281 -20.43 -18.12 -2.77
CA ARG A 281 -20.63 -17.75 -4.18
C ARG A 281 -22.12 -17.61 -4.45
N VAL A 282 -22.48 -16.82 -5.45
CA VAL A 282 -23.86 -16.64 -5.90
C VAL A 282 -24.02 -17.27 -7.28
N GLU A 283 -24.94 -18.22 -7.39
CA GLU A 283 -25.40 -18.78 -8.67
C GLU A 283 -26.74 -18.16 -9.03
N ALA A 284 -26.87 -17.59 -10.22
CA ALA A 284 -28.14 -17.12 -10.77
C ALA A 284 -28.48 -17.93 -12.02
N ILE A 285 -29.75 -18.35 -12.13
CA ILE A 285 -30.29 -19.12 -13.24
C ILE A 285 -31.54 -18.41 -13.74
N ASP A 286 -31.62 -18.17 -15.05
CA ASP A 286 -32.82 -17.60 -15.68
C ASP A 286 -33.87 -18.67 -16.05
N ARG A 287 -35.00 -18.22 -16.61
CA ARG A 287 -36.07 -19.12 -17.08
C ARG A 287 -35.72 -19.93 -18.33
N GLY A 288 -34.69 -19.53 -19.08
CA GLY A 288 -34.14 -20.28 -20.21
C GLY A 288 -33.14 -21.37 -19.79
N GLY A 289 -32.74 -21.43 -18.51
CA GLY A 289 -31.79 -22.38 -17.96
C GLY A 289 -30.32 -21.98 -18.11
N ARG A 290 -30.01 -20.76 -18.58
CA ARG A 290 -28.62 -20.26 -18.55
C ARG A 290 -28.29 -19.84 -17.12
N SER A 291 -27.01 -19.98 -16.75
CA SER A 291 -26.55 -19.67 -15.41
C SER A 291 -25.22 -18.92 -15.40
N VAL A 292 -25.00 -18.19 -14.30
CA VAL A 292 -23.73 -17.57 -13.95
C VAL A 292 -23.37 -17.93 -12.51
N MET A 293 -22.08 -18.08 -12.23
CA MET A 293 -21.52 -18.19 -10.88
C MET A 293 -20.65 -16.97 -10.61
N THR A 294 -20.85 -16.34 -9.46
CA THR A 294 -20.16 -15.09 -9.07
C THR A 294 -19.49 -15.25 -7.69
N PRO A 295 -18.21 -14.85 -7.53
CA PRO A 295 -17.33 -14.30 -8.55
C PRO A 295 -17.03 -15.29 -9.68
N ALA A 296 -16.63 -14.76 -10.84
CA ALA A 296 -16.31 -15.59 -11.99
C ALA A 296 -15.08 -16.46 -11.69
N ALA A 297 -14.95 -17.62 -12.35
CA ALA A 297 -13.88 -18.58 -12.04
C ALA A 297 -12.48 -18.05 -12.38
N GLU A 298 -12.41 -17.09 -13.30
CA GLU A 298 -11.22 -16.38 -13.71
C GLU A 298 -10.78 -15.27 -12.75
N ASP A 299 -11.65 -14.86 -11.82
CA ASP A 299 -11.31 -13.91 -10.76
C ASP A 299 -10.23 -14.54 -9.86
N PRO A 300 -9.12 -13.82 -9.58
CA PRO A 300 -8.08 -14.31 -8.68
C PRO A 300 -8.59 -14.77 -7.31
N GLN A 301 -9.68 -14.17 -6.80
CA GLN A 301 -10.38 -14.59 -5.60
C GLN A 301 -11.77 -15.17 -5.97
N PRO A 302 -11.86 -16.47 -6.30
CA PRO A 302 -13.07 -17.09 -6.87
C PRO A 302 -14.18 -17.36 -5.82
N ASN A 303 -14.24 -16.58 -4.75
CA ASN A 303 -15.30 -16.56 -3.76
C ASN A 303 -15.35 -15.22 -3.02
N PHE A 304 -16.53 -14.87 -2.52
CA PHE A 304 -16.64 -13.92 -1.42
C PHE A 304 -16.36 -14.64 -0.10
N ALA A 305 -16.13 -13.88 0.96
CA ALA A 305 -16.00 -14.45 2.28
C ALA A 305 -16.40 -13.45 3.37
N LEU A 306 -16.65 -13.99 4.56
CA LEU A 306 -16.80 -13.24 5.81
C LEU A 306 -16.10 -14.01 6.93
N PHE A 307 -15.69 -13.29 7.96
CA PHE A 307 -15.04 -13.86 9.13
C PHE A 307 -15.88 -13.55 10.37
N VAL A 308 -16.33 -14.61 11.06
CA VAL A 308 -17.12 -14.47 12.29
C VAL A 308 -16.16 -14.40 13.48
N TYR A 309 -16.13 -13.27 14.17
CA TYR A 309 -15.21 -13.07 15.30
C TYR A 309 -15.86 -12.31 16.45
N ASP A 310 -15.74 -12.84 17.66
CA ASP A 310 -16.33 -12.26 18.88
C ASP A 310 -15.49 -11.13 19.48
N GLY A 311 -14.43 -10.72 18.77
CA GLY A 311 -13.44 -9.76 19.22
C GLY A 311 -12.20 -10.42 19.82
N VAL A 312 -11.16 -9.62 19.99
CA VAL A 312 -9.89 -10.07 20.57
C VAL A 312 -10.09 -10.40 22.06
N PRO A 313 -9.91 -11.65 22.51
CA PRO A 313 -10.10 -12.01 23.91
C PRO A 313 -8.93 -11.55 24.78
N THR A 314 -9.14 -11.56 26.09
CA THR A 314 -8.06 -11.44 27.07
C THR A 314 -7.04 -12.55 26.91
N TRP A 315 -5.75 -12.24 27.08
CA TRP A 315 -4.65 -13.22 27.00
C TRP A 315 -3.81 -13.19 28.27
N ASN A 316 -3.28 -14.35 28.70
CA ASN A 316 -2.46 -14.44 29.91
C ASN A 316 -1.02 -14.81 29.55
N GLY A 317 -0.06 -14.10 30.14
CA GLY A 317 1.36 -14.41 29.91
C GLY A 317 2.27 -13.77 30.95
N ALA A 318 3.47 -14.33 31.09
CA ALA A 318 4.56 -13.79 31.90
C ALA A 318 5.78 -13.56 31.01
N VAL A 319 6.62 -12.56 31.32
CA VAL A 319 7.85 -12.30 30.55
C VAL A 319 8.78 -13.53 30.56
N ASN A 320 8.97 -14.16 31.72
CA ASN A 320 9.74 -15.39 31.88
C ASN A 320 9.00 -16.37 32.80
N PRO A 321 8.17 -17.27 32.27
CA PRO A 321 7.40 -18.23 33.07
C PRO A 321 8.28 -19.26 33.80
N TRP A 322 9.58 -19.37 33.49
CA TRP A 322 10.50 -20.33 34.11
C TRP A 322 11.41 -19.74 35.19
N ALA A 323 11.17 -18.51 35.62
CA ALA A 323 11.93 -17.85 36.69
C ALA A 323 11.09 -17.66 37.98
N PRO A 324 10.68 -18.75 38.66
CA PRO A 324 9.76 -18.69 39.79
C PRO A 324 10.29 -17.76 40.89
N GLY A 325 9.40 -16.94 41.44
CA GLY A 325 9.73 -15.96 42.50
C GLY A 325 10.31 -14.63 41.98
N SER A 326 10.51 -14.48 40.67
CA SER A 326 10.88 -13.19 40.06
C SER A 326 9.66 -12.40 39.55
N ALA A 327 9.78 -11.08 39.44
CA ALA A 327 8.77 -10.23 38.80
C ALA A 327 8.50 -10.64 37.34
N LEU A 328 9.49 -11.23 36.65
CA LEU A 328 9.33 -11.69 35.27
C LEU A 328 8.44 -12.93 35.15
N ALA A 329 8.29 -13.73 36.22
CA ALA A 329 7.39 -14.89 36.25
C ALA A 329 5.97 -14.54 36.68
N GLN A 330 5.68 -13.26 36.95
CA GLN A 330 4.32 -12.81 37.23
C GLN A 330 3.46 -12.98 35.96
N VAL A 331 2.43 -13.82 36.06
CA VAL A 331 1.41 -13.95 35.02
C VAL A 331 0.51 -12.73 35.08
N ASN A 332 0.43 -12.00 33.96
CA ASN A 332 -0.44 -10.86 33.77
C ASN A 332 -1.60 -11.24 32.84
N THR A 333 -2.76 -10.63 33.07
CA THR A 333 -3.91 -10.70 32.17
C THR A 333 -3.95 -9.44 31.32
N PHE A 334 -3.78 -9.62 30.01
CA PHE A 334 -3.82 -8.57 29.01
C PHE A 334 -5.23 -8.46 28.45
N ASP A 335 -5.97 -7.43 28.86
CA ASP A 335 -7.27 -7.09 28.29
C ASP A 335 -7.10 -6.05 27.17
N PHE A 336 -7.00 -6.53 25.93
CA PHE A 336 -6.74 -5.68 24.77
C PHE A 336 -7.84 -4.63 24.52
N ALA A 337 -9.05 -4.81 25.06
CA ALA A 337 -10.12 -3.81 24.98
C ALA A 337 -9.89 -2.61 25.93
N ARG A 338 -9.01 -2.77 26.93
CA ARG A 338 -8.62 -1.72 27.89
C ARG A 338 -7.19 -1.23 27.68
N MET A 339 -6.48 -1.79 26.72
CA MET A 339 -5.20 -1.26 26.27
C MET A 339 -5.45 -0.23 25.16
N ARG A 340 -4.45 0.57 24.80
CA ARG A 340 -4.54 1.32 23.54
C ARG A 340 -4.72 0.32 22.40
N SER A 341 -5.84 0.45 21.69
CA SER A 341 -6.17 -0.45 20.59
C SER A 341 -5.16 -0.28 19.46
N LEU A 342 -4.64 -1.41 18.98
CA LEU A 342 -3.95 -1.50 17.71
C LEU A 342 -4.84 -2.26 16.73
N PRO A 343 -4.74 -1.98 15.42
CA PRO A 343 -5.40 -2.78 14.42
C PRO A 343 -4.99 -4.26 14.55
N ALA A 344 -5.98 -5.14 14.63
CA ALA A 344 -5.78 -6.58 14.72
C ALA A 344 -5.81 -7.21 13.32
N TYR A 345 -4.67 -7.70 12.86
CA TYR A 345 -4.54 -8.38 11.57
C TYR A 345 -4.54 -9.88 11.81
N HIS A 346 -5.51 -10.58 11.23
CA HIS A 346 -5.65 -12.04 11.38
C HIS A 346 -5.19 -12.74 10.12
N LEU A 347 -4.21 -13.63 10.24
CA LEU A 347 -3.89 -14.60 9.20
C LEU A 347 -4.58 -15.93 9.55
N ILE A 348 -5.48 -16.40 8.69
CA ILE A 348 -6.07 -17.75 8.78
C ILE A 348 -5.34 -18.62 7.74
N ALA A 349 -4.65 -19.65 8.19
CA ALA A 349 -3.84 -20.50 7.31
C ALA A 349 -3.72 -21.91 7.88
N ALA A 350 -3.22 -22.85 7.08
CA ALA A 350 -2.89 -24.17 7.58
C ALA A 350 -1.63 -24.08 8.46
N ASN A 351 -1.61 -24.77 9.61
CA ASN A 351 -0.45 -24.79 10.51
C ASN A 351 0.85 -25.21 9.79
N SER A 352 0.77 -26.20 8.89
CA SER A 352 1.92 -26.61 8.08
C SER A 352 2.49 -25.46 7.24
N ASP A 353 1.62 -24.62 6.68
CA ASP A 353 2.05 -23.50 5.83
C ASP A 353 2.64 -22.37 6.66
N VAL A 354 2.10 -22.11 7.85
CA VAL A 354 2.66 -21.16 8.82
C VAL A 354 4.04 -21.64 9.29
N ALA A 355 4.16 -22.89 9.70
CA ALA A 355 5.40 -23.50 10.16
C ALA A 355 6.45 -23.52 9.05
N ASP A 356 6.11 -23.95 7.83
CA ASP A 356 7.04 -23.98 6.70
C ASP A 356 7.41 -22.57 6.24
N ALA A 357 6.49 -21.60 6.30
CA ALA A 357 6.79 -20.23 5.90
C ALA A 357 7.69 -19.49 6.90
N GLN A 358 7.72 -19.90 8.18
CA GLN A 358 8.43 -19.19 9.24
C GLN A 358 9.62 -19.95 9.84
N PHE A 359 9.63 -21.28 9.77
CA PHE A 359 10.56 -22.15 10.52
C PHE A 359 11.06 -23.33 9.68
N ILE A 360 11.65 -23.04 8.51
CA ILE A 360 12.20 -24.08 7.62
C ILE A 360 13.33 -24.86 8.31
N PRO A 361 13.35 -26.21 8.26
CA PRO A 361 14.47 -27.01 8.77
C PRO A 361 15.82 -26.59 8.16
N ASN A 362 16.80 -26.38 9.04
CA ASN A 362 18.16 -25.92 8.71
C ASN A 362 18.18 -24.55 8.02
N SER A 363 17.59 -23.49 8.61
CA SER A 363 17.53 -22.16 7.98
C SER A 363 18.05 -21.02 8.85
N ASN A 364 19.04 -21.26 9.71
CA ASN A 364 19.51 -20.22 10.64
C ASN A 364 20.42 -19.15 9.98
N TYR A 365 20.97 -19.41 8.77
CA TYR A 365 21.75 -18.46 7.95
C TYR A 365 21.89 -18.90 6.49
N PHE A 366 21.46 -18.09 5.50
CA PHE A 366 21.40 -18.37 4.04
C PHE A 366 20.73 -19.69 3.56
N GLU A 367 20.40 -20.60 4.47
CA GLU A 367 19.76 -21.87 4.20
C GLU A 367 18.22 -21.71 4.28
N GLY A 368 17.48 -22.53 3.52
CA GLY A 368 16.02 -22.42 3.38
C GLY A 368 15.55 -21.72 2.10
N TYR A 369 14.24 -21.43 2.01
CA TYR A 369 13.68 -20.81 0.81
C TYR A 369 14.04 -19.32 0.73
N MET A 370 15.00 -19.00 -0.14
CA MET A 370 15.45 -17.62 -0.40
C MET A 370 14.79 -16.93 -1.58
N GLY A 371 13.94 -17.63 -2.33
CA GLY A 371 13.21 -17.08 -3.46
C GLY A 371 12.20 -15.99 -3.07
N SER A 372 11.59 -15.40 -4.10
CA SER A 372 10.62 -14.30 -3.96
C SER A 372 9.16 -14.70 -4.17
N ASP A 373 8.91 -15.90 -4.69
CA ASP A 373 7.57 -16.48 -4.87
C ASP A 373 6.84 -16.64 -3.53
N TYR A 374 5.53 -16.47 -3.57
CA TYR A 374 4.62 -16.66 -2.44
C TYR A 374 4.03 -18.06 -2.47
N ARG A 375 4.77 -19.03 -1.90
CA ARG A 375 4.45 -20.46 -1.97
C ARG A 375 3.28 -20.87 -1.09
N TRP A 376 3.08 -20.16 0.01
CA TRP A 376 2.06 -20.46 1.00
C TRP A 376 0.84 -19.56 0.83
N ARG A 377 -0.34 -20.10 1.16
CA ARG A 377 -1.63 -19.44 0.93
C ARG A 377 -2.43 -19.37 2.22
N GLY A 378 -3.09 -18.25 2.41
CA GLY A 378 -3.93 -18.01 3.58
C GLY A 378 -4.96 -16.93 3.31
N THR A 379 -5.72 -16.60 4.34
CA THR A 379 -6.68 -15.50 4.34
C THR A 379 -6.20 -14.44 5.32
N LEU A 380 -6.04 -13.20 4.87
CA LEU A 380 -5.86 -12.08 5.79
C LEU A 380 -7.22 -11.43 6.07
N VAL A 381 -7.50 -11.10 7.32
CA VAL A 381 -8.71 -10.37 7.73
C VAL A 381 -8.33 -9.10 8.48
N TYR A 382 -8.89 -7.98 8.03
CA TYR A 382 -8.75 -6.68 8.70
C TYR A 382 -9.99 -5.81 8.43
N ASP A 383 -10.47 -5.12 9.46
CA ASP A 383 -11.58 -4.15 9.37
C ASP A 383 -12.88 -4.73 8.74
N GLY A 384 -13.15 -6.01 9.02
CA GLY A 384 -14.29 -6.74 8.44
C GLY A 384 -14.08 -7.21 6.99
N ILE A 385 -12.98 -6.83 6.34
CA ILE A 385 -12.65 -7.24 4.97
C ILE A 385 -11.83 -8.53 5.01
N VAL A 386 -12.21 -9.48 4.15
CA VAL A 386 -11.57 -10.78 4.01
C VAL A 386 -10.82 -10.84 2.68
N TYR A 387 -9.50 -10.94 2.74
CA TYR A 387 -8.60 -11.13 1.61
C TYR A 387 -8.21 -12.60 1.55
N ASP A 388 -8.92 -13.38 0.75
CA ASP A 388 -8.81 -14.84 0.72
C ASP A 388 -7.80 -15.32 -0.33
N HIS A 389 -7.21 -16.49 -0.09
CA HIS A 389 -6.23 -17.12 -0.98
C HIS A 389 -5.00 -16.26 -1.33
N ILE A 390 -4.69 -15.26 -0.51
CA ILE A 390 -3.49 -14.42 -0.68
C ILE A 390 -2.22 -15.24 -0.49
N GLY A 391 -1.14 -14.79 -1.13
CA GLY A 391 0.18 -15.39 -0.96
C GLY A 391 0.89 -14.82 0.27
N PHE A 392 1.62 -15.64 1.02
CA PHE A 392 2.52 -15.15 2.07
C PHE A 392 3.85 -15.90 2.09
N ARG A 393 4.86 -15.29 2.72
CA ARG A 393 6.20 -15.86 2.97
C ARG A 393 6.94 -15.09 4.06
N ALA A 394 8.01 -15.67 4.60
CA ALA A 394 9.01 -14.88 5.31
C ALA A 394 9.77 -13.91 4.37
N ARG A 395 10.16 -12.75 4.88
CA ARG A 395 10.96 -11.74 4.17
C ARG A 395 12.31 -11.49 4.82
N GLY A 396 13.21 -10.86 4.07
CA GLY A 396 14.60 -10.65 4.44
C GLY A 396 15.54 -11.46 3.54
N GLN A 397 16.83 -11.26 3.72
CA GLN A 397 17.88 -11.96 2.97
C GLN A 397 18.66 -12.86 3.93
N ALA A 398 19.79 -12.39 4.46
CA ALA A 398 20.74 -13.18 5.24
C ALA A 398 20.12 -13.94 6.43
N TYR A 399 19.22 -13.30 7.18
CA TYR A 399 18.61 -13.83 8.40
C TYR A 399 17.09 -13.93 8.33
N ARG A 400 16.55 -14.19 7.14
CA ARG A 400 15.10 -14.33 6.88
C ARG A 400 14.36 -15.17 7.94
N TYR A 401 15.00 -16.25 8.40
CA TYR A 401 14.45 -17.19 9.36
C TYR A 401 15.18 -17.20 10.73
N GLY A 402 16.24 -16.41 10.86
CA GLY A 402 17.21 -16.52 11.94
C GLY A 402 16.84 -15.79 13.22
N THR A 403 15.72 -15.05 13.28
CA THR A 403 15.32 -14.26 14.47
C THR A 403 14.26 -14.90 15.33
N GLY A 404 13.62 -15.98 14.88
CA GLY A 404 12.53 -16.65 15.59
C GLY A 404 11.21 -15.89 15.53
N LYS A 405 11.19 -14.60 15.86
CA LYS A 405 10.10 -13.71 15.43
C LYS A 405 10.45 -13.17 14.06
N ASN A 406 10.12 -13.95 13.04
CA ASN A 406 10.55 -13.70 11.67
C ASN A 406 9.64 -12.66 10.99
N LYS A 407 10.18 -12.00 9.97
CA LYS A 407 9.49 -10.92 9.21
C LYS A 407 8.53 -11.57 8.20
N TRP A 408 7.35 -11.00 7.97
CA TRP A 408 6.37 -11.49 6.99
C TRP A 408 6.28 -10.61 5.76
N LYS A 409 5.91 -11.20 4.62
CA LYS A 409 5.46 -10.49 3.44
C LYS A 409 4.24 -11.18 2.84
N PHE A 410 3.23 -10.39 2.52
CA PHE A 410 1.97 -10.81 1.92
C PHE A 410 1.85 -10.24 0.50
N ASN A 411 1.12 -10.94 -0.36
CA ASN A 411 0.79 -10.51 -1.72
C ASN A 411 -0.71 -10.68 -1.95
N PHE A 412 -1.38 -9.55 -2.07
CA PHE A 412 -2.80 -9.43 -2.33
C PHE A 412 -3.08 -9.61 -3.82
N LEU A 413 -4.26 -10.12 -4.11
CA LEU A 413 -4.65 -10.47 -5.46
C LEU A 413 -5.11 -9.22 -6.22
N PRO A 414 -4.88 -9.11 -7.53
CA PRO A 414 -5.44 -8.02 -8.35
C PRO A 414 -6.96 -7.94 -8.18
N GLY A 415 -7.51 -6.72 -8.09
CA GLY A 415 -8.93 -6.48 -7.77
C GLY A 415 -9.32 -6.67 -6.30
N HIS A 416 -8.38 -7.09 -5.44
CA HIS A 416 -8.60 -7.37 -4.01
C HIS A 416 -7.45 -6.81 -3.15
N ARG A 417 -7.14 -5.52 -3.34
CA ARG A 417 -5.99 -4.84 -2.69
C ARG A 417 -6.30 -4.47 -1.24
N PHE A 418 -5.25 -4.35 -0.44
CA PHE A 418 -5.35 -4.17 1.01
C PHE A 418 -5.47 -2.71 1.43
N GLN A 419 -6.62 -2.31 1.97
CA GLN A 419 -6.78 -0.98 2.54
C GLN A 419 -6.13 -0.89 3.94
N ALA A 420 -4.86 -0.49 3.99
CA ALA A 420 -4.18 -0.16 5.23
C ALA A 420 -4.68 1.19 5.81
N ARG A 421 -4.52 1.36 7.13
CA ARG A 421 -4.80 2.60 7.86
C ARG A 421 -3.57 3.05 8.64
N ASP A 422 -3.41 4.36 8.80
CA ASP A 422 -2.33 4.94 9.59
C ASP A 422 -2.52 4.71 11.11
N ALA A 423 -1.57 5.19 11.92
CA ALA A 423 -1.60 5.07 13.38
C ALA A 423 -2.78 5.81 14.06
N TYR A 424 -3.54 6.61 13.30
CA TYR A 424 -4.68 7.41 13.76
C TYR A 424 -6.02 6.88 13.20
N GLY A 425 -5.99 5.80 12.39
CA GLY A 425 -7.16 5.13 11.84
C GLY A 425 -7.64 5.69 10.49
N ALA A 426 -6.94 6.67 9.91
CA ALA A 426 -7.26 7.16 8.57
C ALA A 426 -6.75 6.16 7.51
N PRO A 427 -7.54 5.85 6.46
CA PRO A 427 -7.06 5.00 5.37
C PRO A 427 -5.92 5.70 4.63
N TYR A 428 -4.89 4.94 4.25
CA TYR A 428 -3.89 5.42 3.30
C TYR A 428 -4.56 5.70 1.93
N PRO A 429 -4.05 6.68 1.15
CA PRO A 429 -4.72 7.16 -0.06
C PRO A 429 -4.79 6.11 -1.18
N VAL A 430 -3.94 5.08 -1.13
CA VAL A 430 -3.85 4.01 -2.11
C VAL A 430 -3.83 2.68 -1.35
N GLU A 431 -4.69 1.73 -1.74
CA GLU A 431 -4.68 0.36 -1.21
C GLU A 431 -3.34 -0.33 -1.55
N TRP A 432 -2.92 -1.36 -0.83
CA TRP A 432 -1.62 -2.01 -1.04
C TRP A 432 -1.77 -3.35 -1.76
N ASP A 433 -0.87 -3.66 -2.69
CA ASP A 433 -0.76 -4.99 -3.30
C ASP A 433 0.13 -5.93 -2.47
N LYS A 434 1.02 -5.37 -1.64
CA LYS A 434 1.91 -6.10 -0.75
C LYS A 434 1.92 -5.46 0.63
N LEU A 435 2.01 -6.30 1.65
CA LEU A 435 2.17 -5.87 3.05
C LEU A 435 3.43 -6.52 3.61
N ASN A 436 4.32 -5.73 4.21
CA ASN A 436 5.42 -6.24 5.01
C ASN A 436 5.08 -6.10 6.49
N LEU A 437 5.30 -7.15 7.28
CA LEU A 437 5.29 -7.05 8.74
C LEU A 437 6.70 -7.31 9.26
N ALA A 438 7.33 -6.28 9.82
CA ALA A 438 8.59 -6.42 10.54
C ALA A 438 8.32 -6.93 11.97
N GLY A 439 9.12 -7.89 12.43
CA GLY A 439 9.01 -8.45 13.78
C GLY A 439 9.46 -7.49 14.90
N GLY A 440 9.86 -6.26 14.56
CA GLY A 440 10.43 -5.33 15.52
C GLY A 440 11.72 -5.86 16.16
N MET A 441 12.52 -6.58 15.35
CA MET A 441 13.78 -7.22 15.75
C MET A 441 14.95 -6.70 14.90
N GLN A 442 15.92 -6.09 15.56
CA GLN A 442 17.29 -5.93 15.09
C GLN A 442 18.01 -7.27 15.18
N HIS A 443 18.84 -7.52 14.17
CA HIS A 443 19.55 -8.77 14.02
C HIS A 443 20.90 -8.76 14.74
N VAL A 444 21.35 -7.69 15.40
CA VAL A 444 22.67 -7.68 16.05
C VAL A 444 22.50 -7.89 17.56
N ASN A 445 23.16 -8.89 18.16
CA ASN A 445 23.07 -9.21 19.59
C ASN A 445 23.75 -8.13 20.45
N ARG A 446 23.04 -7.02 20.66
CA ARG A 446 23.53 -5.78 21.29
C ARG A 446 22.65 -5.35 22.47
N GLY A 447 22.01 -6.33 23.13
CA GLY A 447 21.18 -6.10 24.30
C GLY A 447 19.95 -5.19 24.10
N TYR A 448 19.58 -4.91 22.86
CA TYR A 448 18.27 -4.47 22.41
C TYR A 448 17.99 -5.14 21.07
N ARG A 449 16.73 -5.08 20.62
CA ARG A 449 16.27 -5.73 19.39
C ARG A 449 15.56 -4.72 18.49
N GLY A 450 15.90 -3.42 18.51
CA GLY A 450 15.08 -2.39 17.84
C GLY A 450 13.71 -2.20 18.48
N GLU A 451 13.63 -2.56 19.77
CA GLU A 451 12.54 -2.48 20.75
C GLU A 451 11.13 -2.32 20.19
N HIS A 452 10.69 -3.36 19.50
CA HIS A 452 9.34 -3.52 18.98
C HIS A 452 9.04 -2.72 17.70
N GLY A 453 10.06 -2.24 16.99
CA GLY A 453 9.93 -1.58 15.67
C GLY A 453 10.07 -0.06 15.70
N MET A 454 10.30 0.53 16.87
CA MET A 454 10.47 1.98 17.05
C MET A 454 11.56 2.57 16.15
N PHE A 455 12.69 1.87 15.99
CA PHE A 455 13.80 2.34 15.17
C PHE A 455 13.42 2.55 13.70
N GLU A 456 12.76 1.55 13.11
CA GLU A 456 12.34 1.61 11.71
C GLU A 456 11.23 2.65 11.54
N ALA A 457 10.22 2.64 12.42
CA ALA A 457 9.12 3.61 12.38
C ALA A 457 9.61 5.07 12.48
N LEU A 458 10.48 5.37 13.45
CA LEU A 458 11.00 6.73 13.64
C LEU A 458 11.92 7.15 12.49
N SER A 459 12.82 6.27 12.03
CA SER A 459 13.70 6.58 10.91
C SER A 459 12.92 6.91 9.64
N MET A 460 11.91 6.09 9.29
CA MET A 460 11.07 6.35 8.12
C MET A 460 10.28 7.66 8.26
N ARG A 461 9.76 7.95 9.45
CA ARG A 461 9.06 9.22 9.73
C ARG A 461 9.98 10.44 9.61
N VAL A 462 11.22 10.36 10.09
CA VAL A 462 12.21 11.45 9.96
C VAL A 462 12.61 11.68 8.49
N PHE A 463 12.82 10.62 7.70
CA PHE A 463 13.06 10.76 6.26
C PHE A 463 11.88 11.43 5.54
N ALA A 464 10.65 10.99 5.84
CA ALA A 464 9.44 11.54 5.24
C ALA A 464 9.26 13.04 5.57
N MET A 465 9.45 13.44 6.84
CA MET A 465 9.37 14.86 7.25
C MET A 465 10.50 15.70 6.64
N ALA A 466 11.67 15.11 6.38
CA ALA A 466 12.72 15.77 5.60
C ALA A 466 12.38 15.88 4.10
N GLY A 467 11.24 15.37 3.63
CA GLY A 467 10.84 15.39 2.23
C GLY A 467 11.61 14.39 1.36
N VAL A 468 12.16 13.33 1.96
CA VAL A 468 12.66 12.16 1.23
C VAL A 468 11.55 11.13 1.16
N PRO A 469 11.16 10.63 -0.02
CA PRO A 469 10.18 9.56 -0.12
C PRO A 469 10.60 8.36 0.73
N ALA A 470 9.79 8.01 1.73
CA ALA A 470 10.05 6.91 2.66
C ALA A 470 8.76 6.12 2.93
N PRO A 471 8.85 4.80 3.17
CA PRO A 471 7.70 3.95 3.50
C PRO A 471 6.85 4.50 4.64
N ALA A 472 5.53 4.44 4.49
CA ALA A 472 4.62 4.59 5.61
C ALA A 472 4.71 3.38 6.55
N THR A 473 4.52 3.61 7.85
CA THR A 473 4.58 2.55 8.85
C THR A 473 3.50 2.73 9.93
N HIS A 474 2.97 1.62 10.43
CA HIS A 474 2.04 1.60 11.56
C HIS A 474 2.14 0.31 12.35
N PHE A 475 1.84 0.36 13.64
CA PHE A 475 1.90 -0.82 14.52
C PHE A 475 0.61 -1.62 14.45
N VAL A 476 0.74 -2.95 14.51
CA VAL A 476 -0.39 -3.88 14.45
C VAL A 476 -0.28 -4.93 15.56
N GLN A 477 -1.43 -5.39 16.04
CA GLN A 477 -1.52 -6.65 16.75
C GLN A 477 -1.67 -7.77 15.72
N PHE A 478 -0.65 -8.60 15.56
CA PHE A 478 -0.71 -9.72 14.60
C PHE A 478 -1.23 -10.98 15.28
N ARG A 479 -2.16 -11.66 14.61
CA ARG A 479 -2.77 -12.91 15.08
C ARG A 479 -2.77 -13.96 13.97
N VAL A 480 -2.49 -15.21 14.31
CA VAL A 480 -2.51 -16.33 13.35
C VAL A 480 -3.46 -17.39 13.86
N ILE A 481 -4.47 -17.72 13.06
CA ILE A 481 -5.47 -18.75 13.33
C ILE A 481 -5.12 -19.94 12.46
N ASP A 482 -4.28 -20.82 13.00
CA ASP A 482 -3.80 -22.03 12.32
C ASP A 482 -4.12 -23.32 13.09
N GLU A 483 -4.75 -23.18 14.26
CA GLU A 483 -5.16 -24.27 15.15
C GLU A 483 -6.63 -24.15 15.59
N SER A 484 -7.18 -25.26 16.05
CA SER A 484 -8.60 -25.32 16.48
C SER A 484 -8.90 -24.53 17.76
N TYR A 485 -7.89 -24.29 18.59
CA TYR A 485 -7.97 -23.52 19.83
C TYR A 485 -7.41 -22.10 19.65
N GLU A 486 -7.86 -21.14 20.46
CA GLU A 486 -7.29 -19.78 20.47
C GLU A 486 -6.13 -19.64 21.45
N THR A 487 -6.08 -20.49 22.49
CA THR A 487 -4.96 -20.62 23.42
C THR A 487 -4.93 -22.06 23.92
N ALA A 488 -3.77 -22.70 23.88
CA ALA A 488 -3.54 -24.04 24.39
C ALA A 488 -2.92 -24.01 25.79
N SER A 489 -1.97 -24.90 26.05
CA SER A 489 -1.43 -25.16 27.39
C SER A 489 -0.37 -24.14 27.82
N THR A 490 0.28 -23.47 26.87
CA THR A 490 1.30 -22.46 27.13
C THR A 490 0.94 -21.13 26.45
N GLN A 491 1.45 -20.03 27.00
CA GLN A 491 1.26 -18.69 26.41
C GLN A 491 1.79 -18.58 24.97
N TYR A 492 2.72 -19.45 24.58
CA TYR A 492 3.36 -19.46 23.27
C TYR A 492 2.56 -20.23 22.19
N GLU A 493 1.51 -20.95 22.60
CA GLU A 493 0.60 -21.69 21.73
C GLU A 493 -0.77 -20.99 21.73
N SER A 494 -0.87 -19.85 21.04
CA SER A 494 -2.09 -19.06 20.96
C SER A 494 -2.20 -18.32 19.63
N ASP A 495 -3.39 -17.82 19.31
CA ASP A 495 -3.58 -16.99 18.12
C ASP A 495 -2.77 -15.68 18.21
N PHE A 496 -2.43 -15.21 19.41
CA PHE A 496 -1.66 -13.99 19.60
C PHE A 496 -0.19 -14.18 19.24
N TRP A 497 0.25 -13.53 18.15
CA TRP A 497 1.63 -13.54 17.69
C TRP A 497 2.43 -12.32 18.11
N GLY A 498 1.81 -11.34 18.77
CA GLY A 498 2.50 -10.16 19.29
C GLY A 498 2.36 -8.90 18.43
N LEU A 499 3.21 -7.94 18.75
CA LEU A 499 3.31 -6.63 18.13
C LEU A 499 4.19 -6.70 16.87
N TYR A 500 3.68 -6.23 15.74
CA TYR A 500 4.46 -6.10 14.51
C TYR A 500 4.37 -4.67 13.97
N LEU A 501 5.37 -4.28 13.18
CA LEU A 501 5.34 -3.03 12.42
C LEU A 501 4.97 -3.34 10.97
N ALA A 502 3.83 -2.82 10.51
CA ALA A 502 3.51 -2.81 9.11
C ALA A 502 4.38 -1.77 8.40
N VAL A 503 4.98 -2.17 7.27
CA VAL A 503 5.84 -1.32 6.44
C VAL A 503 5.34 -1.38 5.00
N GLU A 504 5.00 -0.23 4.43
CA GLU A 504 4.60 -0.06 3.04
C GLU A 504 5.69 -0.64 2.10
N GLU A 505 5.29 -1.33 1.03
CA GLU A 505 6.24 -1.74 -0.01
C GLU A 505 6.57 -0.54 -0.90
N VAL A 506 7.86 -0.34 -1.22
CA VAL A 506 8.27 0.65 -2.21
C VAL A 506 8.14 0.07 -3.62
N ASP A 507 6.98 0.25 -4.24
CA ASP A 507 6.67 -0.14 -5.62
C ASP A 507 5.80 0.92 -6.34
N GLY A 508 5.15 0.57 -7.45
CA GLY A 508 4.32 1.52 -8.21
C GLY A 508 3.19 2.14 -7.38
N ARG A 509 2.66 1.43 -6.38
CA ARG A 509 1.59 1.95 -5.51
C ARG A 509 2.12 2.97 -4.51
N PHE A 510 3.36 2.78 -4.04
CA PHE A 510 4.08 3.78 -3.26
C PHE A 510 4.28 5.09 -4.02
N LEU A 511 4.57 5.00 -5.33
CA LEU A 511 4.69 6.18 -6.21
C LEU A 511 3.34 6.89 -6.34
N GLN A 512 2.27 6.14 -6.63
CA GLN A 512 0.92 6.66 -6.74
C GLN A 512 0.45 7.36 -5.46
N ALA A 513 0.73 6.79 -4.28
CA ALA A 513 0.35 7.36 -2.99
C ALA A 513 1.01 8.73 -2.68
N ARG A 514 2.03 9.11 -3.45
CA ARG A 514 2.81 10.35 -3.30
C ARG A 514 2.74 11.25 -4.54
N ASP A 515 1.82 10.97 -5.47
CA ASP A 515 1.70 11.66 -6.75
C ASP A 515 3.03 11.72 -7.54
N LEU A 516 3.85 10.67 -7.42
CA LEU A 516 5.11 10.54 -8.15
C LEU A 516 4.87 9.87 -9.51
N PRO A 517 5.62 10.24 -10.56
CA PRO A 517 5.46 9.60 -11.87
C PRO A 517 5.79 8.10 -11.85
N ASP A 518 5.12 7.33 -12.70
CA ASP A 518 5.35 5.88 -12.86
C ASP A 518 6.71 5.59 -13.53
N GLY A 519 7.75 5.52 -12.71
CA GLY A 519 9.15 5.37 -13.13
C GLY A 519 9.76 4.04 -12.72
N ASN A 520 10.93 3.73 -13.29
CA ASN A 520 11.71 2.56 -12.89
C ASN A 520 12.22 2.73 -11.46
N LEU A 521 12.00 1.70 -10.64
CA LEU A 521 12.40 1.68 -9.24
C LEU A 521 13.19 0.41 -8.94
N TYR A 522 14.40 0.57 -8.42
CA TYR A 522 15.35 -0.52 -8.16
C TYR A 522 15.64 -0.64 -6.68
N LYS A 523 15.43 -1.82 -6.12
CA LYS A 523 15.90 -2.15 -4.78
C LYS A 523 17.38 -2.48 -4.85
N MET A 524 18.20 -1.68 -4.17
CA MET A 524 19.65 -1.83 -4.24
C MET A 524 20.15 -2.89 -3.23
N ASN A 525 21.06 -3.74 -3.69
CA ASN A 525 21.73 -4.75 -2.90
C ASN A 525 23.11 -5.08 -3.47
N GLY A 526 24.15 -5.12 -2.62
CA GLY A 526 25.53 -5.40 -3.05
C GLY A 526 26.06 -4.44 -4.12
N GLY A 527 25.54 -3.21 -4.17
CA GLY A 527 25.92 -2.18 -5.15
C GLY A 527 25.28 -2.35 -6.54
N THR A 528 24.32 -3.27 -6.70
CA THR A 528 23.48 -3.41 -7.90
C THR A 528 21.99 -3.37 -7.52
N GLY A 529 21.08 -3.41 -8.49
CA GLY A 529 19.64 -3.24 -8.25
C GLY A 529 18.76 -4.31 -8.89
N ASP A 530 17.71 -4.70 -8.18
CA ASP A 530 16.60 -5.51 -8.70
C ASP A 530 15.40 -4.60 -8.97
N LEU A 531 14.83 -4.70 -10.17
CA LEU A 531 13.64 -3.93 -10.58
C LEU A 531 12.44 -4.31 -9.68
N GLN A 532 11.87 -3.32 -9.00
CA GLN A 532 10.67 -3.46 -8.17
C GLN A 532 9.44 -2.76 -8.78
N ASN A 533 9.64 -1.69 -9.54
CA ASN A 533 8.61 -1.09 -10.39
C ASN A 533 9.15 -0.92 -11.80
N LEU A 534 8.39 -1.40 -12.79
CA LEU A 534 8.61 -1.10 -14.21
C LEU A 534 7.73 0.09 -14.57
N GLY A 535 8.34 1.26 -14.74
CA GLY A 535 7.61 2.44 -15.17
C GLY A 535 7.09 2.27 -16.60
N PHE A 536 5.93 2.84 -16.91
CA PHE A 536 5.34 2.75 -18.24
C PHE A 536 6.32 3.21 -19.35
N GLY A 537 6.57 2.34 -20.33
CA GLY A 537 7.48 2.59 -21.46
C GLY A 537 8.97 2.67 -21.09
N GLN A 538 9.35 2.35 -19.84
CA GLN A 538 10.73 2.36 -19.39
C GLN A 538 11.46 1.03 -19.70
N PRO A 539 12.81 1.00 -19.68
CA PRO A 539 13.56 -0.23 -19.91
C PRO A 539 13.28 -1.31 -18.86
N ALA A 540 12.86 -2.50 -19.30
CA ALA A 540 12.60 -3.63 -18.42
C ALA A 540 13.85 -4.47 -18.08
N ASP A 541 14.96 -4.23 -18.78
CA ASP A 541 16.19 -5.03 -18.71
C ASP A 541 17.30 -4.41 -17.86
N ARG A 542 17.00 -3.31 -17.15
CA ARG A 542 17.93 -2.55 -16.28
C ARG A 542 19.05 -1.81 -17.04
N SER A 543 18.99 -1.72 -18.36
CA SER A 543 20.01 -1.01 -19.16
C SER A 543 20.19 0.46 -18.77
N ASP A 544 19.13 1.13 -18.30
CA ASP A 544 19.14 2.47 -17.75
C ASP A 544 19.94 2.59 -16.44
N LEU A 545 19.70 1.68 -15.48
CA LEU A 545 20.45 1.63 -14.23
C LEU A 545 21.92 1.33 -14.51
N ASP A 546 22.21 0.31 -15.32
CA ASP A 546 23.59 -0.09 -15.63
C ASP A 546 24.37 1.05 -16.30
N ALA A 547 23.72 1.82 -17.19
CA ALA A 547 24.33 3.00 -17.81
C ALA A 547 24.59 4.14 -16.80
N PHE A 548 23.64 4.41 -15.90
CA PHE A 548 23.80 5.42 -14.84
C PHE A 548 24.95 5.04 -13.91
N MET A 549 24.97 3.78 -13.42
CA MET A 549 26.00 3.26 -12.54
C MET A 549 27.37 3.24 -13.19
N ALA A 550 27.48 2.78 -14.44
CA ALA A 550 28.75 2.77 -15.15
C ALA A 550 29.37 4.18 -15.25
N THR A 551 28.55 5.21 -15.45
CA THR A 551 29.00 6.59 -15.59
C THR A 551 29.66 7.12 -14.30
N TYR A 552 29.04 6.93 -13.13
CA TYR A 552 29.62 7.42 -11.88
C TYR A 552 30.63 6.45 -11.24
N THR A 553 30.59 5.16 -11.58
CA THR A 553 31.50 4.15 -11.03
C THR A 553 32.85 4.19 -11.74
N TRP A 554 32.85 4.25 -13.07
CA TRP A 554 34.06 4.19 -13.89
C TRP A 554 34.47 5.53 -14.49
N GLY A 555 33.60 6.53 -14.43
CA GLY A 555 33.91 7.90 -14.83
C GLY A 555 34.26 8.81 -13.64
N ASN A 556 34.30 10.11 -13.92
CA ASN A 556 34.36 11.17 -12.91
C ASN A 556 33.45 12.33 -13.38
N PRO A 557 32.13 12.17 -13.33
CA PRO A 557 31.20 13.14 -13.91
C PRO A 557 31.35 14.53 -13.27
N GLY A 558 31.33 15.54 -14.14
CA GLY A 558 31.37 16.95 -13.75
C GLY A 558 30.07 17.42 -13.10
N ASP A 559 30.09 18.62 -12.53
CA ASP A 559 28.98 19.17 -11.75
C ASP A 559 27.70 19.32 -12.59
N ALA A 560 27.85 19.74 -13.85
CA ALA A 560 26.73 19.86 -14.79
C ALA A 560 26.00 18.53 -15.02
N TRP A 561 26.73 17.40 -15.05
CA TRP A 561 26.12 16.08 -15.22
C TRP A 561 25.29 15.69 -14.00
N TRP A 562 25.81 15.91 -12.79
CA TRP A 562 25.05 15.64 -11.57
C TRP A 562 23.80 16.51 -11.47
N GLN A 563 23.91 17.79 -11.81
CA GLN A 563 22.77 18.72 -11.80
C GLN A 563 21.67 18.32 -12.79
N SER A 564 22.02 17.76 -13.95
CA SER A 564 21.04 17.31 -14.95
C SER A 564 20.52 15.89 -14.71
N THR A 565 21.27 15.04 -14.00
CA THR A 565 21.02 13.60 -13.94
C THR A 565 20.59 13.10 -12.56
N PHE A 566 20.85 13.86 -11.50
CA PHE A 566 20.57 13.42 -10.13
C PHE A 566 19.79 14.47 -9.35
N ASP A 567 18.87 14.03 -8.52
CA ASP A 567 18.16 14.86 -7.56
C ASP A 567 19.06 15.20 -6.36
N LEU A 568 19.91 16.21 -6.57
CA LEU A 568 20.84 16.70 -5.54
C LEU A 568 20.12 17.19 -4.28
N ALA A 569 18.95 17.83 -4.42
CA ALA A 569 18.22 18.36 -3.27
C ALA A 569 17.68 17.23 -2.38
N GLY A 570 17.01 16.23 -2.98
CA GLY A 570 16.57 15.04 -2.26
C GLY A 570 17.74 14.27 -1.65
N TYR A 571 18.86 14.16 -2.37
CA TYR A 571 20.07 13.51 -1.88
C TYR A 571 20.67 14.17 -0.63
N TYR A 572 20.77 15.50 -0.58
CA TYR A 572 21.31 16.19 0.59
C TYR A 572 20.49 15.91 1.85
N ARG A 573 19.17 15.86 1.71
CA ARG A 573 18.25 15.54 2.81
C ARG A 573 18.34 14.08 3.21
N PHE A 574 18.45 13.17 2.24
CA PHE A 574 18.71 11.75 2.50
C PHE A 574 20.00 11.57 3.31
N HIS A 575 21.11 12.16 2.86
CA HIS A 575 22.39 12.01 3.53
C HIS A 575 22.39 12.68 4.93
N ALA A 576 21.70 13.80 5.10
CA ALA A 576 21.56 14.46 6.40
C ALA A 576 20.82 13.57 7.41
N VAL A 577 19.67 12.99 7.02
CA VAL A 577 18.93 12.07 7.90
C VAL A 577 19.73 10.79 8.14
N LEU A 578 20.40 10.25 7.12
CA LEU A 578 21.29 9.09 7.25
C LEU A 578 22.35 9.29 8.34
N GLN A 579 22.98 10.47 8.37
CA GLN A 579 23.93 10.84 9.41
C GLN A 579 23.25 11.01 10.78
N ALA A 580 22.04 11.56 10.82
CA ALA A 580 21.31 11.79 12.06
C ALA A 580 20.83 10.50 12.75
N VAL A 581 20.30 9.53 12.00
CA VAL A 581 19.80 8.27 12.56
C VAL A 581 20.84 7.13 12.55
N HIS A 582 22.03 7.38 11.98
CA HIS A 582 23.11 6.41 11.84
C HIS A 582 22.70 5.18 10.98
N HIS A 583 22.13 5.46 9.80
CA HIS A 583 21.77 4.43 8.82
C HIS A 583 23.00 4.00 7.99
N TYR A 584 23.97 3.35 8.65
CA TYR A 584 25.30 3.10 8.08
C TYR A 584 25.48 1.75 7.40
N ASP A 585 24.52 0.83 7.52
CA ASP A 585 24.52 -0.44 6.76
C ASP A 585 24.40 -0.22 5.24
N VAL A 586 24.16 1.02 4.81
CA VAL A 586 24.26 1.44 3.39
C VAL A 586 25.65 1.23 2.79
N ASN A 587 26.71 1.18 3.62
CA ASN A 587 28.09 0.95 3.18
C ASN A 587 28.24 -0.39 2.45
N GLU A 588 27.35 -1.36 2.69
CA GLU A 588 27.34 -2.66 1.99
C GLU A 588 26.64 -2.59 0.61
N GLY A 589 26.28 -1.40 0.13
CA GLY A 589 25.64 -1.23 -1.17
C GLY A 589 24.17 -1.66 -1.20
N LYS A 590 23.47 -1.55 -0.08
CA LYS A 590 22.09 -2.02 0.14
C LYS A 590 21.31 -1.06 1.04
N ASN A 591 20.06 -1.38 1.37
CA ASN A 591 19.20 -0.60 2.28
C ASN A 591 18.83 0.80 1.76
N TYR A 592 18.73 0.90 0.43
CA TYR A 592 18.16 2.04 -0.27
C TYR A 592 17.59 1.60 -1.63
N PHE A 593 16.80 2.47 -2.22
CA PHE A 593 16.26 2.36 -3.56
C PHE A 593 16.85 3.41 -4.47
N TYR A 594 17.02 3.06 -5.75
CA TYR A 594 17.17 4.04 -6.82
C TYR A 594 15.85 4.19 -7.57
N PHE A 595 15.44 5.43 -7.78
CA PHE A 595 14.29 5.76 -8.60
C PHE A 595 14.73 6.60 -9.80
N ARG A 596 14.23 6.27 -10.98
CA ARG A 596 14.40 7.06 -12.19
C ARG A 596 13.08 7.77 -12.52
N ASP A 597 13.07 9.08 -12.36
CA ASP A 597 11.95 9.93 -12.74
C ASP A 597 11.84 9.99 -14.27
N PRO A 598 10.77 9.46 -14.89
CA PRO A 598 10.60 9.46 -16.34
C PRO A 598 10.31 10.86 -16.90
N THR A 599 9.88 11.80 -16.07
CA THR A 599 9.52 13.17 -16.51
C THR A 599 10.74 14.07 -16.61
N SER A 600 11.62 14.02 -15.60
CA SER A 600 12.85 14.83 -15.55
C SER A 600 14.07 14.09 -16.08
N GLY A 601 14.03 12.75 -16.14
CA GLY A 601 15.17 11.88 -16.45
C GLY A 601 16.17 11.75 -15.29
N LYS A 602 15.88 12.32 -14.12
CA LYS A 602 16.78 12.30 -12.95
C LYS A 602 16.66 11.03 -12.13
N TRP A 603 17.76 10.69 -11.48
CA TRP A 603 17.87 9.63 -10.49
C TRP A 603 17.78 10.18 -9.06
N SER A 604 17.17 9.42 -8.16
CA SER A 604 17.07 9.72 -6.73
C SER A 604 17.43 8.49 -5.88
N ILE A 605 17.82 8.72 -4.62
CA ILE A 605 18.08 7.67 -3.62
C ILE A 605 17.09 7.77 -2.45
N TRP A 606 16.47 6.65 -2.06
CA TRP A 606 15.45 6.60 -1.00
C TRP A 606 15.75 5.51 0.04
N PRO A 607 15.39 5.67 1.32
CA PRO A 607 15.74 4.74 2.39
C PRO A 607 14.97 3.42 2.35
N TRP A 608 15.59 2.35 2.86
CA TRP A 608 14.94 1.07 3.13
C TRP A 608 15.65 0.34 4.29
N ASP A 609 14.95 -0.57 4.98
CA ASP A 609 15.51 -1.45 6.03
C ASP A 609 16.36 -0.67 7.05
N THR A 610 15.72 0.30 7.71
CA THR A 610 16.37 1.19 8.70
C THR A 610 16.29 0.61 10.11
N ASP A 611 16.19 -0.71 10.25
CA ASP A 611 16.12 -1.37 11.56
C ASP A 611 17.43 -1.20 12.35
N LEU A 612 18.58 -1.06 11.67
CA LEU A 612 19.91 -0.81 12.27
C LEU A 612 20.25 0.67 12.47
N THR A 613 19.32 1.44 13.05
CA THR A 613 19.48 2.87 13.35
C THR A 613 19.39 3.16 14.85
N TRP A 614 19.56 4.42 15.26
CA TRP A 614 19.42 4.91 16.65
C TRP A 614 20.40 4.32 17.67
N ALA A 615 21.47 3.68 17.19
CA ALA A 615 22.53 3.09 18.01
C ALA A 615 23.83 2.94 17.21
N ASP A 616 24.99 3.01 17.88
CA ASP A 616 26.33 2.87 17.26
C ASP A 616 26.72 1.39 16.99
N THR A 617 25.73 0.52 16.78
CA THR A 617 25.96 -0.95 16.82
C THR A 617 26.45 -1.56 15.53
N PHE A 618 26.18 -0.88 14.42
CA PHE A 618 26.59 -1.30 13.09
C PHE A 618 27.78 -0.48 12.61
N ALA A 619 28.77 -1.15 12.04
CA ALA A 619 29.98 -0.50 11.57
C ALA A 619 29.71 0.28 10.28
N GLY A 620 30.50 1.32 10.03
CA GLY A 620 30.41 2.13 8.83
C GLY A 620 30.50 3.61 9.16
N ASP A 621 30.34 4.42 8.13
CA ASP A 621 30.41 5.88 8.19
C ASP A 621 29.38 6.54 7.26
N GLY A 622 28.42 5.75 6.76
CA GLY A 622 27.39 6.22 5.85
C GLY A 622 27.89 6.48 4.42
N ASN A 623 28.98 5.83 4.01
CA ASN A 623 29.52 5.92 2.66
C ASN A 623 28.69 5.11 1.65
N GLU A 624 27.48 5.60 1.39
CA GLU A 624 26.68 5.20 0.23
C GLU A 624 27.35 5.65 -1.09
N PRO A 625 26.95 5.12 -2.27
CA PRO A 625 27.68 5.28 -3.53
C PRO A 625 27.90 6.72 -4.01
N PHE A 626 27.18 7.72 -3.50
CA PHE A 626 27.26 9.10 -3.95
C PHE A 626 28.15 9.98 -3.08
N ARG A 627 28.34 9.69 -1.79
CA ARG A 627 29.05 10.57 -0.84
C ARG A 627 30.40 11.03 -1.37
N ASP A 628 31.30 10.09 -1.68
CA ASP A 628 32.66 10.42 -2.14
C ASP A 628 32.73 10.99 -3.57
N ARG A 629 31.58 11.12 -4.26
CA ARG A 629 31.48 11.60 -5.65
C ARG A 629 30.78 12.95 -5.73
N VAL A 630 29.65 13.07 -5.03
CA VAL A 630 28.81 14.28 -4.96
C VAL A 630 29.33 15.20 -3.87
N LEU A 631 29.55 14.70 -2.64
CA LEU A 631 30.00 15.53 -1.52
C LEU A 631 31.50 15.83 -1.54
N ALA A 632 32.26 15.21 -2.45
CA ALA A 632 33.62 15.64 -2.77
C ALA A 632 33.67 16.98 -3.54
N LYS A 633 32.54 17.44 -4.09
CA LYS A 633 32.45 18.69 -4.88
C LYS A 633 32.12 19.87 -3.95
N PRO A 634 32.92 20.95 -3.91
CA PRO A 634 32.77 22.01 -2.92
C PRO A 634 31.39 22.69 -2.87
N LEU A 635 30.79 22.95 -4.04
CA LEU A 635 29.46 23.57 -4.11
C LEU A 635 28.39 22.64 -3.54
N PHE A 636 28.42 21.36 -3.89
CA PHE A 636 27.44 20.37 -3.44
C PHE A 636 27.60 20.08 -1.95
N TYR A 637 28.85 20.02 -1.46
CA TYR A 637 29.11 19.86 -0.03
C TYR A 637 28.55 21.03 0.79
N ARG A 638 28.73 22.27 0.32
CA ARG A 638 28.14 23.45 0.96
C ARG A 638 26.61 23.36 1.01
N ASP A 639 25.98 22.98 -0.09
CA ASP A 639 24.52 22.87 -0.17
C ASP A 639 23.98 21.71 0.70
N TYR A 640 24.75 20.63 0.83
CA TYR A 640 24.51 19.57 1.81
C TYR A 640 24.59 20.09 3.25
N LEU A 641 25.64 20.83 3.62
CA LEU A 641 25.76 21.39 4.97
C LEU A 641 24.58 22.33 5.28
N ASN A 642 24.09 23.10 4.30
CA ASN A 642 22.90 23.92 4.47
C ASN A 642 21.66 23.07 4.75
N SER A 643 21.47 21.98 4.02
CA SER A 643 20.34 21.05 4.23
C SER A 643 20.44 20.35 5.59
N LEU A 644 21.65 19.96 6.01
CA LEU A 644 21.89 19.36 7.33
C LEU A 644 21.61 20.34 8.47
N ARG A 645 21.99 21.62 8.32
CA ARG A 645 21.64 22.66 9.31
C ARG A 645 20.14 22.84 9.44
N GLU A 646 19.44 22.92 8.31
CA GLU A 646 17.97 23.02 8.30
C GLU A 646 17.33 21.85 9.05
N ILE A 647 17.72 20.61 8.74
CA ILE A 647 17.17 19.42 9.42
C ILE A 647 17.57 19.40 10.90
N ARG A 648 18.83 19.72 11.23
CA ARG A 648 19.29 19.77 12.62
C ARG A 648 18.52 20.80 13.42
N ASP A 649 18.30 21.99 12.88
CA ASP A 649 17.67 23.10 13.59
C ASP A 649 16.15 22.93 13.69
N LEU A 650 15.48 22.47 12.63
CA LEU A 650 14.01 22.40 12.57
C LEU A 650 13.42 21.05 13.01
N LEU A 651 14.23 19.98 13.05
CA LEU A 651 13.73 18.64 13.33
C LEU A 651 14.60 17.86 14.30
N PHE A 652 15.90 17.74 14.01
CA PHE A 652 16.81 16.87 14.76
C PHE A 652 17.44 17.59 15.97
N ASN A 653 16.60 18.24 16.76
CA ASN A 653 16.93 18.89 18.03
C ASN A 653 16.10 18.27 19.18
N PRO A 654 16.49 18.45 20.45
CA PRO A 654 15.76 17.85 21.57
C PRO A 654 14.30 18.28 21.73
N GLU A 655 13.92 19.49 21.32
CA GLU A 655 12.53 19.97 21.43
C GLU A 655 11.61 19.17 20.51
N GLN A 656 11.99 19.04 19.25
CA GLN A 656 11.20 18.35 18.23
C GLN A 656 11.35 16.82 18.35
N MET A 657 12.57 16.30 18.53
CA MET A 657 12.80 14.86 18.60
C MET A 657 12.22 14.21 19.84
N ASN A 658 12.22 14.88 21.00
CA ASN A 658 11.60 14.30 22.20
C ASN A 658 10.09 14.13 21.99
N LEU A 659 9.43 15.13 21.39
CA LEU A 659 8.01 15.07 21.06
C LEU A 659 7.71 13.94 20.06
N LEU A 660 8.52 13.80 19.01
CA LEU A 660 8.35 12.73 18.02
C LEU A 660 8.56 11.33 18.62
N VAL A 661 9.62 11.14 19.41
CA VAL A 661 9.86 9.86 20.09
C VAL A 661 8.71 9.51 21.02
N ASP A 662 8.18 10.49 21.78
CA ASP A 662 7.03 10.28 22.67
C ASP A 662 5.75 9.96 21.90
N GLU A 663 5.48 10.66 20.79
CA GLU A 663 4.31 10.40 19.95
C GLU A 663 4.29 8.97 19.43
N VAL A 664 5.40 8.53 18.82
CA VAL A 664 5.50 7.18 18.25
C VAL A 664 5.49 6.14 19.37
N ALA A 665 6.21 6.36 20.47
CA ALA A 665 6.21 5.44 21.62
C ALA A 665 4.82 5.29 22.25
N ALA A 666 4.04 6.38 22.30
CA ALA A 666 2.70 6.37 22.84
C ALA A 666 1.75 5.44 22.07
N THR A 667 2.02 5.15 20.79
CA THR A 667 1.20 4.22 19.99
C THR A 667 1.19 2.80 20.55
N ILE A 668 2.29 2.37 21.17
CA ILE A 668 2.46 1.00 21.69
C ILE A 668 2.61 0.94 23.22
N ASN A 669 2.73 2.09 23.89
CA ASN A 669 2.97 2.21 25.32
C ASN A 669 2.11 3.28 26.04
N THR A 670 0.79 3.23 25.85
CA THR A 670 -0.18 4.04 26.64
C THR A 670 -1.31 3.17 27.19
N PRO A 671 -1.07 2.50 28.34
CA PRO A 671 -2.06 1.60 28.91
C PRO A 671 -3.14 2.37 29.70
N VAL A 672 -4.41 1.96 29.62
CA VAL A 672 -5.47 2.51 30.49
C VAL A 672 -5.39 1.91 31.89
N ASP A 673 -5.19 0.58 31.99
CA ASP A 673 -5.15 -0.18 33.25
C ASP A 673 -3.73 -0.60 33.70
N GLY A 674 -2.68 -0.03 33.09
CA GLY A 674 -1.27 -0.22 33.49
C GLY A 674 -0.42 -1.22 32.70
N LEU A 675 -1.00 -2.03 31.80
CA LEU A 675 -0.27 -2.93 30.87
C LEU A 675 -0.39 -2.48 29.41
N ALA A 676 0.73 -2.44 28.70
CA ALA A 676 0.83 -1.97 27.32
C ALA A 676 1.09 -3.11 26.31
N MET A 677 0.97 -2.81 25.01
CA MET A 677 1.18 -3.82 23.97
C MET A 677 2.63 -4.33 23.97
N VAL A 678 3.60 -3.47 24.31
CA VAL A 678 4.99 -3.87 24.52
C VAL A 678 5.12 -4.93 25.62
N ASP A 679 4.35 -4.85 26.71
CA ASP A 679 4.39 -5.84 27.78
C ASP A 679 3.85 -7.21 27.32
N ALA A 680 2.77 -7.20 26.54
CA ALA A 680 2.22 -8.41 25.94
C ALA A 680 3.20 -9.04 24.94
N ASP A 681 3.86 -8.23 24.11
CA ASP A 681 4.86 -8.71 23.16
C ASP A 681 6.09 -9.30 23.86
N ARG A 682 6.56 -8.68 24.94
CA ARG A 682 7.63 -9.24 25.77
C ARG A 682 7.24 -10.58 26.39
N ALA A 683 6.02 -10.70 26.93
CA ALA A 683 5.52 -11.98 27.42
C ALA A 683 5.53 -13.02 26.30
N MET A 684 5.12 -12.68 25.08
CA MET A 684 5.12 -13.62 23.97
C MET A 684 6.53 -13.99 23.47
N TRP A 685 7.51 -13.08 23.51
CA TRP A 685 8.76 -13.23 22.76
C TRP A 685 10.07 -13.12 23.53
N ASP A 686 10.15 -12.54 24.74
CA ASP A 686 11.45 -12.39 25.43
C ASP A 686 12.08 -13.75 25.71
N TYR A 687 11.23 -14.73 26.04
CA TYR A 687 11.59 -16.08 26.45
C TYR A 687 10.87 -17.16 25.62
N ASN A 688 10.38 -16.85 24.42
CA ASN A 688 9.74 -17.88 23.58
C ASN A 688 10.68 -19.08 23.31
N PRO A 689 10.25 -20.34 23.48
CA PRO A 689 11.08 -21.52 23.24
C PRO A 689 11.67 -21.59 21.82
N ILE A 690 11.03 -20.97 20.83
CA ILE A 690 11.58 -20.92 19.47
C ILE A 690 12.95 -20.25 19.42
N LEU A 691 13.22 -19.29 20.32
CA LEU A 691 14.47 -18.52 20.36
C LEU A 691 15.68 -19.34 20.81
N THR A 692 15.48 -20.52 21.39
CA THR A 692 16.55 -21.47 21.75
C THR A 692 16.49 -22.74 20.90
N SER A 693 15.63 -22.76 19.89
CA SER A 693 15.52 -23.87 18.94
C SER A 693 16.62 -23.82 17.90
N ARG A 694 16.77 -24.93 17.16
CA ARG A 694 17.71 -25.04 16.03
C ARG A 694 17.44 -24.08 14.87
N TYR A 695 16.26 -23.49 14.79
CA TYR A 695 15.87 -22.61 13.66
C TYR A 695 16.46 -21.21 13.78
N VAL A 696 16.89 -20.84 14.99
CA VAL A 696 17.25 -19.48 15.34
C VAL A 696 18.76 -19.36 15.47
N SER A 697 19.33 -18.25 15.00
CA SER A 697 20.75 -17.97 15.15
C SER A 697 21.03 -17.29 16.50
N GLU A 698 21.84 -17.93 17.34
CA GLU A 698 22.29 -17.37 18.63
C GLU A 698 23.10 -16.07 18.47
N GLU A 699 23.69 -15.84 17.29
CA GLU A 699 24.35 -14.59 16.94
C GLU A 699 23.36 -13.41 16.89
N ARG A 700 22.08 -13.70 16.62
CA ARG A 700 21.06 -12.72 16.27
C ARG A 700 20.06 -12.49 17.38
N THR A 701 19.64 -13.55 18.06
CA THR A 701 18.69 -13.46 19.16
C THR A 701 18.91 -14.57 20.18
N ARG A 702 18.48 -14.33 21.42
CA ARG A 702 18.50 -15.29 22.54
C ARG A 702 17.64 -14.74 23.67
N TRP A 703 17.18 -15.60 24.58
CA TRP A 703 16.33 -15.21 25.71
C TRP A 703 16.81 -13.98 26.50
N GLY A 704 15.86 -13.15 26.92
CA GLY A 704 16.09 -12.03 27.84
C GLY A 704 16.97 -10.90 27.30
N LYS A 705 17.02 -10.71 25.97
CA LYS A 705 17.85 -9.68 25.32
C LYS A 705 17.13 -8.39 24.97
N PHE A 706 15.81 -8.34 25.06
CA PHE A 706 15.12 -7.05 25.00
C PHE A 706 15.56 -6.18 26.18
N TYR A 707 15.94 -4.93 25.89
CA TYR A 707 16.37 -3.91 26.86
C TYR A 707 17.57 -4.24 27.75
N ALA A 708 18.29 -5.34 27.52
CA ALA A 708 19.39 -5.76 28.38
C ALA A 708 20.50 -4.71 28.54
N ASP A 709 20.72 -3.87 27.52
CA ASP A 709 21.73 -2.80 27.51
C ASP A 709 21.14 -1.41 27.86
N VAL A 710 19.81 -1.33 28.08
CA VAL A 710 19.13 -0.13 28.56
C VAL A 710 19.20 -0.08 30.09
N PRO A 711 19.52 1.08 30.72
CA PRO A 711 19.74 1.15 32.17
C PRO A 711 18.60 0.60 33.03
N THR A 712 17.35 0.92 32.70
CA THR A 712 16.16 0.47 33.46
C THR A 712 15.61 -0.88 32.99
N ARG A 713 16.12 -1.43 31.88
CA ARG A 713 15.72 -2.73 31.29
C ARG A 713 14.22 -2.86 30.99
N ASP A 714 13.61 -1.74 30.62
CA ASP A 714 12.21 -1.62 30.23
C ASP A 714 12.06 -0.66 29.04
N PHE A 715 10.84 -0.57 28.52
CA PHE A 715 10.53 0.28 27.37
C PHE A 715 10.71 1.77 27.69
N ALA A 716 10.39 2.20 28.92
CA ALA A 716 10.56 3.60 29.34
C ALA A 716 12.04 4.03 29.26
N GLY A 717 12.96 3.17 29.69
CA GLY A 717 14.39 3.41 29.52
C GLY A 717 14.81 3.50 28.06
N MET A 718 14.18 2.71 27.19
CA MET A 718 14.53 2.72 25.78
C MET A 718 14.06 4.00 25.09
N VAL A 719 12.87 4.49 25.42
CA VAL A 719 12.40 5.82 25.02
C VAL A 719 13.41 6.90 25.46
N GLN A 720 13.93 6.83 26.69
CA GLN A 720 14.95 7.77 27.16
C GLN A 720 16.31 7.59 26.46
N TYR A 721 16.68 6.36 26.09
CA TYR A 721 17.87 6.08 25.30
C TYR A 721 17.78 6.75 23.93
N MET A 722 16.65 6.62 23.22
CA MET A 722 16.44 7.25 21.91
C MET A 722 16.48 8.79 21.97
N LYS A 723 15.92 9.38 23.03
CA LYS A 723 16.01 10.85 23.27
C LYS A 723 17.45 11.29 23.51
N SER A 724 18.17 10.53 24.34
CA SER A 724 19.58 10.77 24.63
C SER A 724 20.45 10.63 23.38
N TRP A 725 20.15 9.64 22.53
CA TRP A 725 20.75 9.48 21.21
C TRP A 725 20.55 10.72 20.36
N ALA A 726 19.31 11.20 20.18
CA ALA A 726 19.03 12.37 19.36
C ALA A 726 19.82 13.60 19.83
N ALA A 727 19.82 13.89 21.13
CA ALA A 727 20.57 15.01 21.71
C ALA A 727 22.09 14.86 21.54
N GLY A 728 22.64 13.68 21.81
CA GLY A 728 24.07 13.39 21.65
C GLY A 728 24.50 13.47 20.19
N ARG A 729 23.67 12.95 19.28
CA ARG A 729 23.93 12.94 17.85
C ARG A 729 23.80 14.32 17.22
N ALA A 730 22.87 15.17 17.68
CA ALA A 730 22.84 16.58 17.33
C ALA A 730 24.14 17.30 17.72
N THR A 731 24.63 17.06 18.95
CA THR A 731 25.92 17.62 19.41
C THR A 731 27.09 17.13 18.57
N TRP A 732 27.08 15.85 18.19
CA TRP A 732 28.08 15.25 17.30
C TRP A 732 28.06 15.89 15.91
N ILE A 733 26.88 16.11 15.32
CA ILE A 733 26.70 16.80 14.03
C ILE A 733 27.30 18.21 14.10
N ASP A 734 26.96 18.98 15.13
CA ASP A 734 27.44 20.35 15.33
C ASP A 734 28.97 20.41 15.50
N GLY A 735 29.53 19.43 16.20
CA GLY A 735 30.95 19.36 16.54
C GLY A 735 31.84 18.81 15.43
N LEU A 736 31.32 17.93 14.57
CA LEU A 736 32.15 17.16 13.63
C LEU A 736 31.78 17.32 12.16
N ILE A 737 30.52 17.61 11.83
CA ILE A 737 30.12 17.84 10.42
C ILE A 737 29.98 19.34 10.14
N LEU A 738 29.20 20.07 10.95
CA LEU A 738 28.92 21.50 10.79
C LEU A 738 30.06 22.38 11.35
N THR A 739 31.28 22.13 10.88
CA THR A 739 32.50 22.75 11.40
C THR A 739 32.94 24.00 10.64
N ASP A 740 32.29 24.33 9.52
CA ASP A 740 32.58 25.55 8.78
C ASP A 740 32.17 26.79 9.60
N ARG A 741 33.06 27.77 9.62
CA ARG A 741 32.87 29.03 10.36
C ARG A 741 32.63 30.23 9.45
N ALA A 742 32.56 29.97 8.14
CA ALA A 742 32.32 30.98 7.11
C ALA A 742 30.82 31.25 6.88
N MET A 743 29.92 30.47 7.49
CA MET A 743 28.49 30.71 7.32
C MET A 743 28.06 32.03 7.98
N PRO A 744 27.00 32.67 7.47
CA PRO A 744 26.37 33.80 8.14
C PRO A 744 25.94 33.51 9.57
N ASN A 745 26.01 34.53 10.43
CA ASN A 745 25.43 34.42 11.76
C ASN A 745 23.91 34.45 11.69
N THR A 746 23.24 33.51 12.37
CA THR A 746 21.78 33.49 12.46
C THR A 746 21.25 34.77 13.12
N PRO A 747 20.47 35.60 12.41
CA PRO A 747 19.85 36.78 13.02
C PRO A 747 18.80 36.37 14.06
N THR A 748 18.62 37.19 15.09
CA THR A 748 17.58 36.97 16.10
C THR A 748 16.29 37.70 15.71
N LEU A 749 15.13 37.16 16.12
CA LEU A 749 13.84 37.84 15.99
C LEU A 749 13.36 38.35 17.34
N GLN A 750 12.90 39.60 17.38
CA GLN A 750 12.18 40.17 18.51
C GLN A 750 10.70 40.32 18.16
N TYR A 751 9.82 39.70 18.95
CA TYR A 751 8.38 39.92 18.81
C TYR A 751 8.01 41.35 19.23
N SER A 752 7.20 42.01 18.40
CA SER A 752 6.73 43.39 18.60
C SER A 752 5.21 43.54 18.40
N GLY A 753 4.49 42.43 18.26
CA GLY A 753 3.04 42.41 18.16
C GLY A 753 2.33 42.52 19.53
N PRO A 754 0.98 42.44 19.53
CA PRO A 754 0.17 42.51 20.75
C PRO A 754 0.45 41.37 21.73
N ALA A 755 0.20 41.60 23.03
CA ALA A 755 0.25 40.55 24.04
C ALA A 755 -0.75 39.42 23.71
N GLY A 756 -0.39 38.18 24.05
CA GLY A 756 -1.22 37.01 23.75
C GLY A 756 -1.06 36.44 22.34
N TYR A 757 -0.16 37.00 21.52
CA TYR A 757 0.25 36.44 20.22
C TYR A 757 -0.92 36.07 19.28
N PRO A 758 -1.86 36.99 19.00
CA PRO A 758 -2.94 36.71 18.06
C PRO A 758 -2.37 36.35 16.67
N ALA A 759 -2.81 35.22 16.12
CA ALA A 759 -2.23 34.62 14.92
C ALA A 759 -2.30 35.54 13.67
N ASP A 760 -3.24 36.48 13.64
CA ASP A 760 -3.43 37.47 12.58
C ASP A 760 -2.64 38.79 12.79
N GLN A 761 -1.92 38.94 13.91
CA GLN A 761 -1.12 40.15 14.23
C GLN A 761 0.28 39.80 14.74
N LEU A 762 0.87 38.72 14.22
CA LEU A 762 2.26 38.35 14.54
C LEU A 762 3.23 39.31 13.83
N VAL A 763 3.93 40.15 14.60
CA VAL A 763 4.92 41.11 14.09
C VAL A 763 6.27 40.86 14.73
N PHE A 764 7.31 40.71 13.91
CA PHE A 764 8.68 40.46 14.35
C PHE A 764 9.65 41.48 13.75
N ALA A 765 10.62 41.91 14.55
CA ALA A 765 11.74 42.75 14.14
C ALA A 765 13.02 41.90 14.15
N PRO A 766 13.70 41.73 13.00
CA PRO A 766 14.96 41.00 12.95
C PRO A 766 16.13 41.86 13.46
N SER A 767 17.14 41.21 14.05
CA SER A 767 18.43 41.84 14.32
C SER A 767 19.14 42.23 13.03
N ALA A 768 20.18 43.06 13.17
CA ALA A 768 21.12 43.25 12.07
C ALA A 768 21.73 41.90 11.66
N TYR A 769 21.86 41.70 10.36
CA TYR A 769 22.52 40.55 9.78
C TYR A 769 24.05 40.71 9.81
N SER A 770 24.79 39.60 9.95
CA SER A 770 26.25 39.60 10.03
C SER A 770 26.84 38.45 9.21
N ASP A 771 27.59 38.79 8.18
CA ASP A 771 28.29 37.85 7.30
C ASP A 771 29.81 37.92 7.52
N PRO A 772 30.45 36.86 8.04
CA PRO A 772 31.88 36.84 8.24
C PRO A 772 32.68 36.84 6.93
N GLN A 773 32.06 36.56 5.77
CA GLN A 773 32.71 36.56 4.46
C GLN A 773 32.64 37.92 3.75
N GLY A 774 31.97 38.91 4.35
CA GLY A 774 31.89 40.28 3.84
C GLY A 774 30.71 40.54 2.88
N PRO A 775 30.54 41.81 2.47
CA PRO A 775 29.41 42.21 1.64
C PRO A 775 29.42 41.50 0.28
N ALA A 776 28.24 41.09 -0.21
CA ALA A 776 27.98 40.39 -1.49
C ALA A 776 28.31 38.88 -1.58
N THR A 777 28.64 38.22 -0.46
CA THR A 777 28.75 36.74 -0.38
C THR A 777 27.44 36.06 0.04
N PHE A 778 26.47 36.89 0.41
CA PHE A 778 25.15 36.51 0.87
C PHE A 778 24.10 36.59 -0.24
N ALA A 779 23.34 35.51 -0.47
CA ALA A 779 22.30 35.48 -1.49
C ALA A 779 20.96 36.07 -1.00
N ALA A 780 20.38 35.52 0.08
CA ALA A 780 19.08 35.95 0.62
C ALA A 780 18.84 35.40 2.04
N ILE A 781 18.09 36.14 2.87
CA ILE A 781 17.54 35.65 4.16
C ILE A 781 16.14 35.15 3.86
N GLN A 782 15.82 33.94 4.32
CA GLN A 782 14.45 33.45 4.35
C GLN A 782 14.04 33.21 5.81
N TRP A 783 12.87 33.71 6.18
CA TRP A 783 12.22 33.38 7.44
C TRP A 783 11.15 32.32 7.17
N ARG A 784 11.07 31.31 8.04
CA ARG A 784 9.99 30.32 8.04
C ARG A 784 9.15 30.54 9.29
N ALA A 785 7.84 30.50 9.12
CA ALA A 785 6.88 30.34 10.21
C ALA A 785 6.18 29.00 9.97
N ALA A 786 6.23 28.12 10.97
CA ALA A 786 5.59 26.82 10.93
C ALA A 786 4.30 26.83 11.78
N ASN A 787 3.28 26.13 11.33
CA ASN A 787 2.08 25.89 12.11
C ASN A 787 2.22 24.54 12.83
N VAL A 788 2.54 24.61 14.12
CA VAL A 788 2.77 23.43 14.95
C VAL A 788 1.54 23.01 15.75
N ALA A 789 1.42 21.73 16.03
CA ALA A 789 0.30 21.17 16.79
C ALA A 789 0.73 19.93 17.57
N TRP A 790 0.55 19.96 18.89
CA TRP A 790 0.79 18.83 19.79
C TRP A 790 0.04 19.05 21.13
N PRO A 791 -0.07 18.04 22.01
CA PRO A 791 -0.81 18.16 23.26
C PRO A 791 -0.38 19.38 24.10
N GLY A 792 -1.36 20.21 24.47
CA GLY A 792 -1.15 21.43 25.26
C GLY A 792 -1.12 22.73 24.44
N LEU A 793 -1.04 22.66 23.11
CA LEU A 793 -1.16 23.83 22.24
C LEU A 793 -2.61 24.10 21.78
N PRO A 794 -3.01 25.38 21.64
CA PRO A 794 -4.25 25.74 20.95
C PRO A 794 -4.26 25.21 19.51
N GLY A 795 -5.35 24.55 19.09
CA GLY A 795 -5.49 23.99 17.75
C GLY A 795 -5.06 22.52 17.60
N TYR A 796 -4.47 21.92 18.64
CA TYR A 796 -4.26 20.47 18.68
C TYR A 796 -5.60 19.73 18.75
N VAL A 797 -5.75 18.71 17.91
CA VAL A 797 -6.92 17.82 17.89
C VAL A 797 -6.44 16.43 18.31
N ALA A 798 -6.98 15.93 19.43
CA ALA A 798 -6.66 14.59 19.89
C ALA A 798 -6.99 13.53 18.83
N GLY A 799 -6.07 12.58 18.62
CA GLY A 799 -6.23 11.55 17.60
C GLY A 799 -5.85 11.98 16.18
N GLN A 800 -5.22 13.15 16.00
CA GLN A 800 -4.55 13.56 14.77
C GLN A 800 -3.02 13.53 14.98
N PRO A 801 -2.23 13.37 13.90
CA PRO A 801 -0.77 13.50 13.99
C PRO A 801 -0.36 14.89 14.47
N ASN A 802 0.72 14.93 15.24
CA ASN A 802 1.39 16.18 15.57
C ASN A 802 1.91 16.86 14.29
N ARG A 803 2.02 18.19 14.33
CA ARG A 803 2.70 18.99 13.29
C ARG A 803 4.00 19.55 13.83
N TYR A 804 5.09 19.24 13.14
CA TYR A 804 6.46 19.60 13.51
C TYR A 804 6.93 20.84 12.73
N GLU A 805 7.98 21.51 13.20
CA GLU A 805 8.49 22.72 12.53
C GLU A 805 9.02 22.50 11.11
N MET A 806 9.39 21.27 10.78
CA MET A 806 9.90 20.89 9.46
C MET A 806 8.81 20.70 8.41
N GLU A 807 7.57 20.39 8.83
CA GLU A 807 6.39 20.19 7.97
C GLU A 807 5.73 21.53 7.60
#